data_AF-A0A915DKC2-F1
#
_entry.id   AF-A0A915DKC2-F1
#
_cell.length_a   1.000
_cell.length_b   1.000
_cell.length_c   1.000
_cell.angle_alpha   90.00
_cell.angle_beta   90.00
_cell.angle_gamma   90.00
#
_symmetry.space_group_name_H-M   'P 1'
#
loop_
_entity.id
_entity.type
_entity.pdbx_description
1 polymer ?
#
loop_
_entity_poly.entity_id
_entity_poly.type
_entity_poly.pdbx_seq_one_letter_code
_entity_poly.pdbx_strand_id
1 'polypeptide(L)'
;MTSSKADRLTSNTASKSRSRCAGDKKISPLVVPAVVKSAEEFASQPSVVSSPAVSNGCLNQPSVFMPASAEPVVDKCSILKPADAEIPDGLNVFQKCQRLESVYYATNRRQNHDQTSFAIMPRAAKSSEVLNEKWALIPDFLKTKGIFNQHVASFNYFVDREIQNILRANNRVTSDVDTDFFLRYENITVGMPSSEEGFNVINDKITPHECRLRDKTYCAPIYVDIVYTRGKQRVERNGIIIGRMPIMLRSSRCILSKLTTQEQLAHVNECPYDPGGYFVVKGSEKVVLMQEQLSKNRIMISRNIKKELYCEVLSVTDRKSKTHIIAKKRKYYIKHNQLAEDVPVAVIFKAMGFESDHVVASSVGHEEDFVAAIGPSLDECVNDLNILTKTDALKYLSSKIKLRTFGMGGGGAANSANFQSLREHDAIDFLRNSMICHVDAPNGNMKMKAIYLGLMIRRLIQAELGICDSDDRDFYGNKRIELAGSLLSLLFEDLFKRFNMELKRTADINLVKTHAGGPFDIVKHMREDTITNGLINALSTGNWTIKRFKMERHGVTQVLSRLSYISALGMMTRINSTFEKTRKVSGPRSLQPSQWGIICPADTPEGDEEQPIKNLLYNAGVEDVRPLKFSVIHNEEYVTVFLNGALVGITSDSARIIKTIRFWRRQGHLDNFISVSLNSSTRSVCVASDGGRLCRPYIIVEDTVIALKQSHIEDVKAGKLAFDDLVGMGCVEYLDVNEMNNCSIAIYENEIKKHTTHLEIEPFTLLGVCAALVPYPNHNQSPRNTYQCAMGKQAMGTIAYNQQKRIDSLMYLLVYPQKPLVRSKALEFCNFEKLPAGQNATVAVMSFSGYDIEDAMVLNKASLDRGFGRCLVYRFAKGTARKSMNQTIDQNVLRGPTLDPNTRKPILKHGVLDAEGIVFAGAKLKPRQVLINRYMPTVQNDQSGTPDPSTAEYKDVSIPYKGAMNAVAERVLLTCNEEDAYLIKVLIAQCRRPELGDKFSSRHGQKGVCGLIAPQEDLPFDQFGVCPDLVMNPHGYPSRMTVGKLMELLSGKNALMTGRLHFGTAFAGDKVDQVSQQLASFGYNYLGKKC
;
A
#
# COMPACT_ATOMS: atom_id res chain seq x y z
N MET A 1 -62.41 -3.96 -23.72
CA MET A 1 -61.18 -4.73 -23.50
C MET A 1 -60.64 -4.39 -22.10
N THR A 2 -61.19 -4.82 -20.95
CA THR A 2 -62.05 -5.95 -20.52
C THR A 2 -61.39 -7.33 -20.32
N SER A 3 -60.65 -7.48 -19.22
CA SER A 3 -60.59 -8.66 -18.31
C SER A 3 -59.73 -8.29 -17.07
N SER A 4 -60.18 -8.31 -15.80
CA SER A 4 -60.82 -9.33 -14.93
C SER A 4 -59.85 -10.42 -14.46
N LYS A 5 -59.72 -10.85 -13.18
CA LYS A 5 -60.32 -10.56 -11.84
C LYS A 5 -59.23 -10.99 -10.80
N ALA A 6 -59.07 -10.47 -9.57
CA ALA A 6 -59.98 -10.18 -8.45
C ALA A 6 -60.42 -11.42 -7.63
N ASP A 7 -60.47 -11.22 -6.29
CA ASP A 7 -60.97 -12.10 -5.21
C ASP A 7 -60.14 -13.35 -4.85
N ARG A 8 -59.95 -13.73 -3.56
CA ARG A 8 -60.88 -13.63 -2.41
C ARG A 8 -60.22 -13.27 -1.06
N LEU A 9 -61.06 -12.74 -0.14
CA LEU A 9 -60.89 -12.74 1.32
C LEU A 9 -61.31 -14.14 1.90
N THR A 10 -61.22 -14.53 3.18
CA THR A 10 -61.55 -13.84 4.45
C THR A 10 -60.91 -14.51 5.68
N SER A 11 -60.75 -13.70 6.74
CA SER A 11 -60.80 -14.02 8.19
C SER A 11 -60.57 -15.45 8.71
N ASN A 12 -59.82 -15.53 9.83
CA ASN A 12 -60.49 -15.97 11.07
C ASN A 12 -59.93 -15.25 12.32
N THR A 13 -60.70 -15.24 13.41
CA THR A 13 -60.47 -14.40 14.59
C THR A 13 -60.13 -15.17 15.87
N ALA A 14 -59.25 -14.60 16.69
CA ALA A 14 -59.13 -14.90 18.13
C ALA A 14 -58.58 -13.66 18.85
N SER A 15 -58.86 -13.51 20.15
CA SER A 15 -58.61 -12.25 20.89
C SER A 15 -58.34 -12.49 22.38
N LYS A 16 -58.03 -11.39 23.10
CA LYS A 16 -57.80 -11.27 24.58
C LYS A 16 -56.44 -11.79 25.10
N SER A 17 -55.93 -11.35 26.26
CA SER A 17 -55.83 -9.98 26.83
C SER A 17 -54.96 -9.95 28.11
N ARG A 18 -54.05 -8.96 28.22
CA ARG A 18 -53.52 -8.31 29.45
C ARG A 18 -53.39 -9.11 30.78
N SER A 19 -52.13 -9.30 31.20
CA SER A 19 -51.62 -8.94 32.55
C SER A 19 -50.18 -8.42 32.36
N ARG A 20 -49.78 -7.23 32.83
CA ARG A 20 -49.55 -6.79 34.23
C ARG A 20 -48.52 -7.63 34.99
N CYS A 21 -47.27 -7.20 34.95
CA CYS A 21 -46.39 -7.08 36.12
C CYS A 21 -45.67 -5.72 36.05
N ALA A 22 -45.60 -5.00 37.16
CA ALA A 22 -44.81 -3.78 37.30
C ALA A 22 -43.46 -4.10 37.95
N GLY A 23 -42.46 -3.23 37.79
CA GLY A 23 -41.11 -3.45 38.28
C GLY A 23 -40.33 -2.15 38.42
N ASP A 24 -40.78 -1.28 39.33
CA ASP A 24 -40.12 -0.01 39.60
C ASP A 24 -38.68 -0.19 40.10
N LYS A 25 -37.71 0.35 39.34
CA LYS A 25 -36.41 0.75 39.87
C LYS A 25 -36.08 2.17 39.44
N LYS A 26 -36.43 3.12 40.32
CA LYS A 26 -35.91 4.49 40.28
C LYS A 26 -34.38 4.44 40.35
N ILE A 27 -33.71 5.03 39.37
CA ILE A 27 -32.31 5.44 39.49
C ILE A 27 -32.30 6.95 39.32
N SER A 28 -31.87 7.66 40.36
CA SER A 28 -31.86 9.12 40.40
C SER A 28 -30.71 9.70 39.56
N PRO A 29 -30.89 10.88 38.94
CA PRO A 29 -29.76 11.63 38.42
C PRO A 29 -28.91 12.14 39.60
N LEU A 30 -27.65 11.74 39.65
CA LEU A 30 -26.68 12.26 40.61
C LEU A 30 -26.26 13.68 40.20
N VAL A 31 -27.08 14.66 40.58
CA VAL A 31 -26.74 16.08 40.50
C VAL A 31 -25.62 16.34 41.51
N VAL A 32 -24.44 16.71 41.03
CA VAL A 32 -23.31 17.15 41.87
C VAL A 32 -23.47 18.66 42.11
N PRO A 33 -23.75 19.12 43.35
CA PRO A 33 -23.81 20.55 43.64
C PRO A 33 -22.39 21.11 43.74
N ALA A 34 -21.94 21.82 42.71
CA ALA A 34 -20.72 22.62 42.78
C ALA A 34 -20.97 23.84 43.68
N VAL A 35 -20.63 23.71 44.97
CA VAL A 35 -20.74 24.80 45.95
C VAL A 35 -19.66 25.85 45.68
N VAL A 36 -19.99 26.83 44.85
CA VAL A 36 -19.19 28.04 44.69
C VAL A 36 -19.41 28.91 45.93
N LYS A 37 -18.44 28.91 46.86
CA LYS A 37 -18.35 29.97 47.87
C LYS A 37 -17.59 31.16 47.28
N SER A 38 -18.27 32.29 47.20
CA SER A 38 -17.68 33.59 46.94
C SER A 38 -16.81 34.05 48.12
N ALA A 39 -15.69 34.68 47.81
CA ALA A 39 -14.87 35.45 48.74
C ALA A 39 -14.15 36.55 47.92
N GLU A 40 -14.86 37.63 47.64
CA GLU A 40 -14.25 38.88 47.17
C GLU A 40 -13.95 39.74 48.39
N GLU A 41 -12.72 40.27 48.50
CA GLU A 41 -12.55 41.64 49.02
C GLU A 41 -11.21 42.26 48.57
N PHE A 42 -11.25 43.59 48.50
CA PHE A 42 -10.29 44.54 47.93
C PHE A 42 -8.89 44.49 48.59
N ALA A 43 -7.78 44.88 47.93
CA ALA A 43 -7.44 46.31 47.78
C ALA A 43 -6.29 46.65 46.78
N SER A 44 -6.50 47.77 46.07
CA SER A 44 -5.56 48.82 45.61
C SER A 44 -4.14 48.48 45.09
N GLN A 45 -3.84 48.95 43.87
CA GLN A 45 -2.50 49.41 43.46
C GLN A 45 -2.12 50.74 44.16
N PRO A 46 -0.87 51.23 44.01
CA PRO A 46 -0.64 52.17 42.90
C PRO A 46 0.65 51.89 42.09
N SER A 47 0.82 52.65 41.00
CA SER A 47 1.98 52.63 40.10
C SER A 47 3.00 53.73 40.46
N VAL A 48 4.22 53.67 39.87
CA VAL A 48 4.82 54.77 39.08
C VAL A 48 6.25 54.44 38.59
N VAL A 49 6.48 54.86 37.34
CA VAL A 49 7.71 55.06 36.55
C VAL A 49 9.00 55.39 37.32
N SER A 50 10.12 54.72 36.98
CA SER A 50 11.36 55.35 36.45
C SER A 50 12.56 54.41 36.34
N SER A 51 13.37 54.63 35.31
CA SER A 51 14.79 54.26 35.28
C SER A 51 15.65 55.48 35.66
N PRO A 52 16.91 55.25 36.04
CA PRO A 52 17.96 55.89 35.24
C PRO A 52 19.09 54.90 34.87
N ALA A 53 20.08 55.39 34.14
CA ALA A 53 21.26 54.65 33.71
C ALA A 53 22.52 55.54 33.77
N VAL A 54 23.64 55.02 33.27
CA VAL A 54 24.86 55.72 32.79
C VAL A 54 26.06 55.87 33.78
N SER A 55 27.20 55.36 33.29
CA SER A 55 28.61 55.73 33.52
C SER A 55 29.40 55.35 34.80
N ASN A 56 30.65 54.97 34.51
CA ASN A 56 31.89 54.94 35.31
C ASN A 56 32.34 53.57 35.89
N GLY A 57 33.56 53.08 35.62
CA GLY A 57 34.54 53.54 34.62
C GLY A 57 35.92 52.85 34.69
N CYS A 58 36.58 52.75 33.52
CA CYS A 58 38.03 52.66 33.26
C CYS A 58 38.95 51.58 33.89
N LEU A 59 39.88 51.10 33.03
CA LEU A 59 41.26 50.66 33.29
C LEU A 59 41.54 49.44 34.21
N ASN A 60 41.98 48.33 33.60
CA ASN A 60 43.42 47.98 33.58
C ASN A 60 43.73 46.77 32.68
N GLN A 61 44.87 46.82 31.99
CA GLN A 61 45.67 45.66 31.57
C GLN A 61 46.99 45.69 32.36
N PRO A 62 47.71 44.56 32.46
CA PRO A 62 49.02 44.55 31.81
C PRO A 62 49.32 43.25 31.05
N SER A 63 50.55 43.14 30.54
CA SER A 63 50.95 42.28 29.43
C SER A 63 52.11 41.33 29.75
N VAL A 64 52.16 40.18 29.06
CA VAL A 64 53.37 39.45 28.62
C VAL A 64 54.30 38.86 29.69
N PHE A 65 54.61 37.56 29.57
CA PHE A 65 56.00 37.08 29.37
C PHE A 65 56.04 35.60 28.92
N MET A 66 57.09 35.24 28.16
CA MET A 66 57.47 33.89 27.77
C MET A 66 58.96 33.68 28.11
N PRO A 67 59.40 32.44 28.38
CA PRO A 67 60.49 31.89 27.56
C PRO A 67 60.34 30.39 27.23
N ALA A 68 61.26 29.88 26.39
CA ALA A 68 61.42 28.46 26.02
C ALA A 68 62.37 27.72 27.00
N SER A 69 62.88 26.48 26.82
CA SER A 69 62.93 25.54 25.68
C SER A 69 63.37 24.13 26.14
N ALA A 70 62.83 23.04 25.54
CA ALA A 70 63.53 21.74 25.33
C ALA A 70 62.67 20.72 24.53
N GLU A 71 63.31 19.98 23.62
CA GLU A 71 62.80 18.80 22.86
C GLU A 71 63.54 17.51 23.36
N PRO A 72 63.44 16.27 22.80
CA PRO A 72 62.70 15.72 21.63
C PRO A 72 61.80 14.50 22.03
N VAL A 73 61.26 13.56 21.21
CA VAL A 73 61.68 12.86 19.96
C VAL A 73 60.48 12.43 19.09
N VAL A 74 60.74 12.27 17.79
CA VAL A 74 59.83 11.90 16.69
C VAL A 74 59.74 10.38 16.50
N ASP A 75 58.55 9.77 16.29
CA ASP A 75 58.29 9.05 15.02
C ASP A 75 56.83 8.70 14.63
N LYS A 76 56.69 8.48 13.31
CA LYS A 76 55.58 7.96 12.48
C LYS A 76 54.47 7.13 13.16
N CYS A 77 53.23 7.34 12.71
CA CYS A 77 52.60 6.38 11.78
C CYS A 77 51.55 7.04 10.88
N SER A 78 51.44 6.59 9.62
CA SER A 78 50.69 7.27 8.55
C SER A 78 49.50 6.49 8.03
N ILE A 79 48.60 7.20 7.35
CA ILE A 79 47.47 6.69 6.54
C ILE A 79 47.89 5.48 5.69
N LEU A 80 47.10 4.41 5.73
CA LEU A 80 47.09 3.37 4.71
C LEU A 80 45.67 3.14 4.19
N LYS A 81 45.52 3.20 2.87
CA LYS A 81 44.36 2.63 2.16
C LYS A 81 44.60 1.12 2.01
N PRO A 82 43.57 0.26 2.14
CA PRO A 82 43.62 -1.05 1.54
C PRO A 82 43.36 -0.92 0.03
N ALA A 83 44.32 -1.33 -0.77
CA ALA A 83 44.12 -1.76 -2.15
C ALA A 83 44.56 -3.23 -2.24
N ASP A 84 43.76 -4.03 -2.94
CA ASP A 84 44.07 -5.34 -3.51
C ASP A 84 45.07 -6.24 -2.75
N ALA A 85 44.54 -7.00 -1.79
CA ALA A 85 45.17 -8.19 -1.24
C ALA A 85 44.13 -9.32 -1.17
N GLU A 86 44.52 -10.54 -1.58
CA GLU A 86 43.61 -11.68 -1.72
C GLU A 86 43.16 -12.26 -0.36
N ILE A 87 42.10 -13.06 -0.38
CA ILE A 87 41.48 -13.67 0.82
C ILE A 87 42.02 -15.10 1.04
N PRO A 88 42.62 -15.38 2.21
CA PRO A 88 42.62 -16.72 2.80
C PRO A 88 41.53 -16.84 3.88
N ASP A 89 40.88 -17.99 3.96
CA ASP A 89 39.78 -18.24 4.89
C ASP A 89 40.20 -18.34 6.37
N GLY A 90 39.27 -17.99 7.26
CA GLY A 90 39.13 -18.64 8.56
C GLY A 90 39.48 -17.84 9.82
N LEU A 91 38.58 -17.91 10.81
CA LEU A 91 38.79 -17.70 12.25
C LEU A 91 39.71 -16.54 12.70
N ASN A 92 39.18 -15.31 12.80
CA ASN A 92 39.74 -14.34 13.77
C ASN A 92 38.78 -13.30 14.38
N VAL A 93 37.48 -13.30 14.03
CA VAL A 93 36.48 -12.43 14.69
C VAL A 93 36.12 -12.96 16.09
N PHE A 94 36.05 -14.28 16.24
CA PHE A 94 35.51 -14.97 17.43
C PHE A 94 36.23 -14.62 18.74
N GLN A 95 37.57 -14.51 18.70
CA GLN A 95 38.40 -14.20 19.87
C GLN A 95 38.30 -12.73 20.32
N LYS A 96 37.90 -11.80 19.44
CA LYS A 96 37.65 -10.39 19.84
C LYS A 96 36.34 -10.26 20.64
N CYS A 97 35.29 -11.00 20.28
CA CYS A 97 34.01 -10.97 20.98
C CYS A 97 34.14 -11.40 22.46
N GLN A 98 34.73 -12.59 22.70
CA GLN A 98 34.91 -13.13 24.05
C GLN A 98 35.73 -12.21 24.97
N ARG A 99 36.67 -11.43 24.41
CA ARG A 99 37.52 -10.50 25.18
C ARG A 99 36.80 -9.22 25.60
N LEU A 100 35.74 -8.81 24.90
CA LEU A 100 34.92 -7.65 25.29
C LEU A 100 33.86 -8.04 26.33
N GLU A 101 33.20 -9.19 26.16
CA GLU A 101 32.23 -9.69 27.13
C GLU A 101 32.87 -9.99 28.50
N SER A 102 34.02 -10.67 28.51
CA SER A 102 34.71 -11.02 29.76
C SER A 102 35.16 -9.79 30.58
N VAL A 103 35.55 -8.69 29.91
CA VAL A 103 35.88 -7.42 30.59
C VAL A 103 34.62 -6.82 31.23
N TYR A 104 33.51 -6.71 30.50
CA TYR A 104 32.27 -6.10 31.01
C TYR A 104 31.66 -6.87 32.19
N TYR A 105 31.67 -8.21 32.13
CA TYR A 105 31.16 -9.05 33.22
C TYR A 105 32.12 -9.16 34.41
N ALA A 106 33.43 -9.01 34.22
CA ALA A 106 34.39 -8.97 35.33
C ALA A 106 34.20 -7.72 36.23
N THR A 107 33.89 -6.56 35.64
CA THR A 107 33.54 -5.35 36.41
C THR A 107 32.27 -5.55 37.24
N ASN A 108 31.18 -6.05 36.63
CA ASN A 108 29.89 -6.17 37.34
C ASN A 108 29.88 -7.25 38.43
N ARG A 109 30.68 -8.33 38.34
CA ARG A 109 30.78 -9.32 39.43
C ARG A 109 31.51 -8.82 40.67
N ARG A 110 32.38 -7.81 40.57
CA ARG A 110 33.12 -7.27 41.72
C ARG A 110 32.33 -6.25 42.55
N GLN A 111 31.23 -5.68 42.03
CA GLN A 111 30.47 -4.64 42.73
C GLN A 111 29.41 -5.18 43.72
N ASN A 112 29.12 -6.48 43.72
CA ASN A 112 28.04 -7.07 44.53
C ASN A 112 28.45 -7.51 45.95
N HIS A 113 29.67 -7.19 46.43
CA HIS A 113 30.18 -7.79 47.68
C HIS A 113 30.61 -6.82 48.80
N ASP A 114 30.77 -5.52 48.52
CA ASP A 114 31.19 -4.52 49.52
C ASP A 114 30.04 -3.57 49.91
N GLN A 115 29.56 -3.69 51.14
CA GLN A 115 28.58 -2.75 51.73
C GLN A 115 29.26 -1.46 52.19
N THR A 116 29.64 -0.57 51.26
CA THR A 116 29.98 0.83 51.58
C THR A 116 29.28 1.82 50.66
N SER A 117 28.92 2.98 51.21
CA SER A 117 27.96 3.92 50.64
C SER A 117 28.56 4.84 49.57
N PHE A 118 28.65 4.36 48.33
CA PHE A 118 28.81 5.27 47.18
C PHE A 118 27.52 6.04 46.93
N ALA A 119 27.50 7.30 47.37
CA ALA A 119 26.42 8.25 47.15
C ALA A 119 26.36 8.68 45.68
N ILE A 120 25.74 7.84 44.83
CA ILE A 120 25.16 8.30 43.56
C ILE A 120 24.13 9.37 43.94
N MET A 121 24.45 10.63 43.68
CA MET A 121 23.52 11.73 43.94
C MET A 121 22.18 11.41 43.28
N PRO A 122 21.05 11.44 44.01
CA PRO A 122 19.75 11.33 43.39
C PRO A 122 19.58 12.56 42.50
N ARG A 123 19.74 12.39 41.18
CA ARG A 123 19.25 13.37 40.21
C ARG A 123 17.76 13.49 40.46
N ALA A 124 17.38 14.59 41.12
CA ALA A 124 16.00 14.89 41.44
C ALA A 124 15.16 14.72 40.17
N ALA A 125 14.01 14.04 40.30
CA ALA A 125 13.12 13.79 39.18
C ALA A 125 12.58 15.12 38.66
N LYS A 126 13.31 15.73 37.71
CA LYS A 126 12.83 16.86 36.93
C LYS A 126 11.48 16.46 36.34
N SER A 127 10.51 17.35 36.43
CA SER A 127 9.31 17.32 35.59
C SER A 127 9.73 17.09 34.14
N SER A 128 9.07 16.16 33.45
CA SER A 128 9.38 15.82 32.06
C SER A 128 9.44 17.08 31.20
N GLU A 129 10.58 17.29 30.53
CA GLU A 129 10.80 18.47 29.69
C GLU A 129 9.84 18.38 28.49
N VAL A 130 8.85 19.28 28.46
CA VAL A 130 7.79 19.29 27.42
C VAL A 130 8.41 19.68 26.08
N LEU A 131 8.45 18.72 25.14
CA LEU A 131 9.04 18.92 23.83
C LEU A 131 8.17 19.85 22.98
N ASN A 132 8.68 21.05 22.73
CA ASN A 132 8.00 22.04 21.92
C ASN A 132 8.19 21.74 20.43
N GLU A 133 7.05 21.57 19.74
CA GLU A 133 6.95 21.41 18.29
C GLU A 133 7.45 20.09 17.68
N LYS A 134 7.18 18.95 18.34
CA LYS A 134 7.39 17.59 17.80
C LYS A 134 6.95 17.41 16.34
N TRP A 135 5.82 18.02 15.93
CA TRP A 135 5.32 18.02 14.55
C TRP A 135 6.37 18.38 13.48
N ALA A 136 7.43 19.12 13.81
CA ALA A 136 8.50 19.48 12.88
C ALA A 136 9.28 18.26 12.34
N LEU A 137 9.23 17.11 13.00
CA LEU A 137 9.81 15.85 12.52
C LEU A 137 9.05 15.28 11.30
N ILE A 138 7.75 15.55 11.18
CA ILE A 138 6.90 14.97 10.12
C ILE A 138 7.26 15.52 8.73
N PRO A 139 7.41 16.84 8.51
CA PRO A 139 7.93 17.37 7.27
C PRO A 139 9.22 16.69 6.80
N ASP A 140 10.13 16.35 7.69
CA ASP A 140 11.43 15.77 7.33
C ASP A 140 11.34 14.27 6.99
N PHE A 141 10.64 13.48 7.81
CA PHE A 141 10.24 12.10 7.47
C PHE A 141 9.53 12.01 6.10
N LEU A 142 8.71 13.01 5.78
CA LEU A 142 8.01 13.10 4.50
C LEU A 142 8.87 13.65 3.34
N LYS A 143 10.08 14.16 3.58
CA LYS A 143 11.10 14.36 2.54
C LYS A 143 11.84 13.05 2.25
N THR A 144 12.31 12.35 3.30
CA THR A 144 13.19 11.18 3.15
C THR A 144 12.44 9.95 2.69
N LYS A 145 11.33 9.58 3.35
CA LYS A 145 10.52 8.43 2.97
C LYS A 145 9.46 8.79 1.92
N GLY A 146 8.77 9.92 2.08
CA GLY A 146 7.78 10.43 1.12
C GLY A 146 6.39 9.78 1.21
N ILE A 147 5.33 10.61 1.19
CA ILE A 147 3.93 10.16 1.40
C ILE A 147 3.48 9.08 0.39
N PHE A 148 3.98 9.12 -0.85
CA PHE A 148 3.55 8.26 -1.96
C PHE A 148 4.69 7.44 -2.58
N ASN A 149 5.88 7.47 -1.97
CA ASN A 149 7.09 6.84 -2.51
C ASN A 149 7.03 5.30 -2.40
N GLN A 150 6.27 4.79 -1.42
CA GLN A 150 5.77 3.42 -1.27
C GLN A 150 5.87 2.54 -2.55
N HIS A 151 4.97 2.77 -3.51
CA HIS A 151 4.97 2.08 -4.81
C HIS A 151 6.28 2.20 -5.61
N VAL A 152 6.93 3.37 -5.56
CA VAL A 152 8.15 3.69 -6.31
C VAL A 152 9.36 2.97 -5.72
N ALA A 153 9.51 2.92 -4.40
CA ALA A 153 10.55 2.18 -3.71
C ALA A 153 10.46 0.69 -4.01
N SER A 154 9.24 0.11 -3.89
CA SER A 154 8.97 -1.29 -4.26
C SER A 154 9.30 -1.59 -5.73
N PHE A 155 8.94 -0.70 -6.67
CA PHE A 155 9.26 -0.86 -8.08
C PHE A 155 10.76 -0.70 -8.39
N ASN A 156 11.46 0.22 -7.72
CA ASN A 156 12.91 0.37 -7.86
C ASN A 156 13.63 -0.90 -7.36
N TYR A 157 13.23 -1.45 -6.19
CA TYR A 157 13.80 -2.70 -5.68
C TYR A 157 13.54 -3.88 -6.63
N PHE A 158 12.35 -3.99 -7.21
CA PHE A 158 12.05 -4.99 -8.25
C PHE A 158 13.01 -4.88 -9.46
N VAL A 159 13.19 -3.66 -9.98
CA VAL A 159 14.01 -3.38 -11.19
C VAL A 159 15.51 -3.47 -10.94
N ASP A 160 15.99 -3.08 -9.76
CA ASP A 160 17.41 -2.95 -9.45
C ASP A 160 17.96 -4.17 -8.65
N ARG A 161 17.10 -5.02 -8.05
CA ARG A 161 17.48 -6.24 -7.31
C ARG A 161 16.72 -7.51 -7.73
N GLU A 162 15.39 -7.53 -7.63
CA GLU A 162 14.64 -8.78 -7.77
C GLU A 162 14.76 -9.41 -9.17
N ILE A 163 14.77 -8.59 -10.22
CA ILE A 163 14.93 -9.06 -11.60
C ILE A 163 16.25 -9.84 -11.80
N GLN A 164 17.33 -9.44 -11.10
CA GLN A 164 18.61 -10.16 -11.11
C GLN A 164 18.52 -11.48 -10.33
N ASN A 165 17.78 -11.51 -9.21
CA ASN A 165 17.54 -12.74 -8.45
C ASN A 165 16.67 -13.73 -9.23
N ILE A 166 15.67 -13.26 -9.98
CA ILE A 166 14.86 -14.08 -10.91
C ILE A 166 15.75 -14.66 -12.02
N LEU A 167 16.68 -13.89 -12.58
CA LEU A 167 17.65 -14.41 -13.56
C LEU A 167 18.56 -15.46 -12.94
N ARG A 168 19.16 -15.20 -11.78
CA ARG A 168 20.05 -16.15 -11.06
C ARG A 168 19.36 -17.49 -10.78
N ALA A 169 18.09 -17.47 -10.37
CA ALA A 169 17.29 -18.66 -10.12
C ALA A 169 16.89 -19.45 -11.40
N ASN A 170 17.08 -18.88 -12.59
CA ASN A 170 16.69 -19.47 -13.87
C ASN A 170 17.80 -19.28 -14.93
N ASN A 171 19.06 -19.34 -14.48
CA ASN A 171 20.22 -18.86 -15.23
C ASN A 171 20.64 -19.74 -16.42
N ARG A 172 20.17 -20.99 -16.51
CA ARG A 172 20.55 -21.93 -17.57
C ARG A 172 19.33 -22.61 -18.17
N VAL A 173 19.31 -22.66 -19.51
CA VAL A 173 18.37 -23.46 -20.31
C VAL A 173 19.20 -24.49 -21.09
N THR A 174 18.76 -25.75 -21.09
CA THR A 174 19.36 -26.85 -21.86
C THR A 174 18.30 -27.50 -22.74
N SER A 175 18.70 -28.09 -23.87
CA SER A 175 17.80 -28.93 -24.67
C SER A 175 17.67 -30.33 -24.04
N ASP A 176 16.65 -31.10 -24.42
CA ASP A 176 16.52 -32.52 -24.06
C ASP A 176 17.05 -33.46 -25.17
N VAL A 177 17.39 -32.91 -26.33
CA VAL A 177 17.82 -33.67 -27.54
C VAL A 177 19.35 -33.68 -27.68
N ASP A 178 19.99 -32.54 -27.43
CA ASP A 178 21.43 -32.32 -27.51
C ASP A 178 21.94 -31.84 -26.14
N THR A 179 22.82 -32.63 -25.52
CA THR A 179 23.41 -32.34 -24.21
C THR A 179 24.48 -31.25 -24.26
N ASP A 180 25.08 -31.00 -25.42
CA ASP A 180 26.05 -29.93 -25.62
C ASP A 180 25.35 -28.57 -25.75
N PHE A 181 24.06 -28.54 -26.15
CA PHE A 181 23.31 -27.29 -26.27
C PHE A 181 22.89 -26.69 -24.93
N PHE A 182 23.48 -25.54 -24.58
CA PHE A 182 23.01 -24.69 -23.51
C PHE A 182 22.94 -23.20 -23.89
N LEU A 183 22.02 -22.51 -23.21
CA LEU A 183 21.96 -21.05 -23.09
C LEU A 183 22.13 -20.71 -21.61
N ARG A 184 23.07 -19.81 -21.29
CA ARG A 184 23.29 -19.25 -19.96
C ARG A 184 23.07 -17.73 -20.00
N TYR A 185 22.38 -17.24 -18.98
CA TYR A 185 22.16 -15.82 -18.73
C TYR A 185 23.20 -15.34 -17.71
N GLU A 186 23.96 -14.28 -18.04
CA GLU A 186 24.93 -13.68 -17.11
C GLU A 186 24.29 -12.57 -16.28
N ASN A 187 23.61 -11.64 -16.96
CA ASN A 187 23.15 -10.37 -16.38
C ASN A 187 21.89 -9.86 -17.09
N ILE A 188 21.12 -9.01 -16.39
CA ILE A 188 19.91 -8.35 -16.89
C ILE A 188 19.86 -6.91 -16.40
N THR A 189 19.54 -5.98 -17.30
CA THR A 189 19.37 -4.56 -16.99
C THR A 189 18.16 -3.98 -17.69
N VAL A 190 17.47 -3.05 -17.03
CA VAL A 190 16.36 -2.29 -17.63
C VAL A 190 16.89 -0.93 -18.10
N GLY A 191 16.69 -0.63 -19.38
CA GLY A 191 17.14 0.61 -20.01
C GLY A 191 16.37 1.86 -19.55
N MET A 192 16.58 2.96 -20.26
CA MET A 192 15.72 4.15 -20.15
C MET A 192 14.49 4.01 -21.08
N PRO A 193 13.38 4.72 -20.80
CA PRO A 193 12.18 4.69 -21.63
C PRO A 193 12.46 5.21 -23.05
N SER A 194 12.11 4.41 -24.05
CA SER A 194 12.26 4.76 -25.46
C SER A 194 11.03 4.34 -26.26
N SER A 195 10.84 4.93 -27.44
CA SER A 195 9.93 4.42 -28.47
C SER A 195 10.73 4.10 -29.71
N GLU A 196 10.39 3.00 -30.36
CA GLU A 196 10.72 2.81 -31.78
C GLU A 196 9.70 3.57 -32.62
N GLU A 197 10.13 4.17 -33.73
CA GLU A 197 9.30 4.95 -34.65
C GLU A 197 9.68 4.63 -36.11
N GLY A 198 8.72 4.14 -36.91
CA GLY A 198 8.91 3.89 -38.35
C GLY A 198 10.07 2.96 -38.69
N PHE A 199 11.02 3.45 -39.49
CA PHE A 199 12.21 2.72 -39.98
C PHE A 199 13.28 2.53 -38.88
N ASN A 200 12.94 1.80 -37.82
CA ASN A 200 13.83 1.45 -36.70
C ASN A 200 14.48 2.68 -36.00
N VAL A 201 13.84 3.86 -36.06
CA VAL A 201 14.36 5.06 -35.40
C VAL A 201 14.02 5.00 -33.93
N ILE A 202 15.03 4.88 -33.07
CA ILE A 202 14.84 4.83 -31.62
C ILE A 202 14.85 6.24 -31.03
N ASN A 203 13.73 6.62 -30.42
CA ASN A 203 13.54 7.86 -29.68
C ASN A 203 13.72 7.61 -28.17
N ASP A 204 14.96 7.80 -27.68
CA ASP A 204 15.39 7.55 -26.29
C ASP A 204 14.94 8.61 -25.27
N LYS A 205 14.08 9.57 -25.66
CA LYS A 205 13.66 10.68 -24.80
C LYS A 205 12.14 10.87 -24.75
N ILE A 206 11.38 9.82 -25.06
CA ILE A 206 9.90 9.86 -25.03
C ILE A 206 9.38 10.31 -23.65
N THR A 207 8.52 11.33 -23.64
CA THR A 207 8.00 11.89 -22.38
C THR A 207 6.71 11.19 -21.94
N PRO A 208 6.39 11.10 -20.63
CA PRO A 208 5.10 10.57 -20.20
C PRO A 208 3.92 11.42 -20.68
N HIS A 209 4.12 12.73 -20.90
CA HIS A 209 3.11 13.62 -21.49
C HIS A 209 2.77 13.17 -22.92
N GLU A 210 3.80 12.94 -23.73
CA GLU A 210 3.69 12.41 -25.07
C GLU A 210 3.00 11.04 -25.11
N CYS A 211 3.35 10.09 -24.24
CA CYS A 211 2.68 8.79 -24.18
C CYS A 211 1.16 8.91 -23.96
N ARG A 212 0.71 9.81 -23.08
CA ARG A 212 -0.72 10.08 -22.84
C ARG A 212 -1.41 10.72 -24.07
N LEU A 213 -0.71 11.58 -24.80
CA LEU A 213 -1.25 12.23 -26.01
C LEU A 213 -1.32 11.27 -27.21
N ARG A 214 -0.27 10.47 -27.45
CA ARG A 214 -0.12 9.57 -28.62
C ARG A 214 -0.72 8.16 -28.45
N ASP A 215 -1.46 7.92 -27.37
CA ASP A 215 -1.95 6.59 -26.96
C ASP A 215 -0.85 5.49 -26.89
N LYS A 216 0.42 5.88 -26.73
CA LYS A 216 1.59 4.99 -26.60
C LYS A 216 1.73 4.39 -25.20
N THR A 217 2.61 3.41 -25.03
CA THR A 217 2.98 2.84 -23.71
C THR A 217 4.35 3.31 -23.24
N TYR A 218 4.45 3.86 -22.03
CA TYR A 218 5.72 4.34 -21.45
C TYR A 218 6.55 3.14 -20.96
N CYS A 219 7.51 2.69 -21.76
CA CYS A 219 8.28 1.48 -21.52
C CYS A 219 9.75 1.61 -21.94
N ALA A 220 10.62 0.82 -21.31
CA ALA A 220 12.05 0.72 -21.59
C ALA A 220 12.40 -0.70 -22.07
N PRO A 221 13.41 -0.87 -22.94
CA PRO A 221 13.90 -2.20 -23.30
C PRO A 221 14.56 -2.90 -22.10
N ILE A 222 14.45 -4.23 -22.08
CA ILE A 222 15.10 -5.13 -21.12
C ILE A 222 16.28 -5.79 -21.84
N TYR A 223 17.49 -5.41 -21.46
CA TYR A 223 18.74 -5.93 -22.01
C TYR A 223 19.24 -7.12 -21.19
N VAL A 224 19.70 -8.15 -21.87
CA VAL A 224 20.26 -9.37 -21.27
C VAL A 224 21.57 -9.75 -21.96
N ASP A 225 22.54 -10.16 -21.15
CA ASP A 225 23.84 -10.67 -21.59
C ASP A 225 23.81 -12.20 -21.53
N ILE A 226 24.13 -12.86 -22.66
CA ILE A 226 24.02 -14.32 -22.81
C ILE A 226 25.31 -14.98 -23.28
N VAL A 227 25.46 -16.24 -22.86
CA VAL A 227 26.48 -17.18 -23.33
C VAL A 227 25.76 -18.43 -23.83
N TYR A 228 25.95 -18.81 -25.09
CA TYR A 228 25.30 -19.98 -25.68
C TYR A 228 26.22 -20.78 -26.58
N THR A 229 25.89 -22.04 -26.80
CA THR A 229 26.60 -22.92 -27.74
C THR A 229 25.97 -22.86 -29.12
N ARG A 230 26.81 -22.68 -30.15
CA ARG A 230 26.45 -22.68 -31.57
C ARG A 230 27.20 -23.83 -32.24
N GLY A 231 26.61 -25.02 -32.20
CA GLY A 231 27.38 -26.26 -32.32
C GLY A 231 28.44 -26.31 -31.20
N LYS A 232 29.66 -26.74 -31.52
CA LYS A 232 30.76 -26.87 -30.54
C LYS A 232 31.42 -25.56 -30.10
N GLN A 233 31.01 -24.41 -30.63
CA GLN A 233 31.57 -23.10 -30.26
C GLN A 233 30.71 -22.40 -29.21
N ARG A 234 31.34 -21.93 -28.13
CA ARG A 234 30.74 -21.00 -27.16
C ARG A 234 30.75 -19.59 -27.75
N VAL A 235 29.58 -18.95 -27.80
CA VAL A 235 29.35 -17.61 -28.33
C VAL A 235 28.77 -16.74 -27.22
N GLU A 236 29.30 -15.53 -27.07
CA GLU A 236 28.87 -14.58 -26.05
C GLU A 236 28.27 -13.34 -26.74
N ARG A 237 27.15 -12.84 -26.22
CA ARG A 237 26.40 -11.73 -26.80
C ARG A 237 25.82 -10.86 -25.69
N ASN A 238 26.21 -9.59 -25.69
CA ASN A 238 25.79 -8.62 -24.69
C ASN A 238 24.68 -7.71 -25.26
N GLY A 239 23.82 -7.20 -24.38
CA GLY A 239 22.81 -6.19 -24.76
C GLY A 239 21.67 -6.69 -25.66
N ILE A 240 21.31 -7.98 -25.62
CA ILE A 240 20.16 -8.49 -26.39
C ILE A 240 18.85 -8.03 -25.73
N ILE A 241 17.91 -7.51 -26.51
CA ILE A 241 16.58 -7.14 -26.03
C ILE A 241 15.71 -8.41 -25.94
N ILE A 242 15.10 -8.66 -24.78
CA ILE A 242 14.15 -9.78 -24.56
C ILE A 242 12.69 -9.33 -24.42
N GLY A 243 12.43 -8.03 -24.49
CA GLY A 243 11.12 -7.40 -24.37
C GLY A 243 11.22 -6.02 -23.72
N ARG A 244 10.06 -5.37 -23.51
CA ARG A 244 9.96 -4.02 -22.95
C ARG A 244 9.23 -4.01 -21.61
N MET A 245 9.82 -3.37 -20.61
CA MET A 245 9.27 -3.18 -19.27
C MET A 245 8.49 -1.85 -19.21
N PRO A 246 7.19 -1.84 -18.86
CA PRO A 246 6.47 -0.61 -18.54
C PRO A 246 7.08 0.07 -17.32
N ILE A 247 7.43 1.36 -17.42
CA ILE A 247 8.15 2.09 -16.37
C ILE A 247 7.17 2.90 -15.51
N MET A 248 7.32 2.82 -14.18
CA MET A 248 6.55 3.60 -13.24
C MET A 248 7.02 5.07 -13.23
N LEU A 249 6.09 6.03 -13.25
CA LEU A 249 6.45 7.45 -13.21
C LEU A 249 7.12 7.80 -11.87
N ARG A 250 8.21 8.58 -11.94
CA ARG A 250 9.15 8.95 -10.86
C ARG A 250 10.04 7.83 -10.28
N SER A 251 10.06 6.64 -10.89
CA SER A 251 11.06 5.59 -10.57
C SER A 251 12.51 5.94 -10.93
N SER A 252 13.47 5.14 -10.45
CA SER A 252 14.92 5.28 -10.74
C SER A 252 15.21 5.30 -12.24
N ARG A 253 14.45 4.51 -13.02
CA ARG A 253 14.52 4.45 -14.50
C ARG A 253 13.59 5.44 -15.22
N CYS A 254 12.83 6.27 -14.51
CA CYS A 254 11.99 7.30 -15.14
C CYS A 254 12.80 8.55 -15.49
N ILE A 255 12.49 9.23 -16.59
CA ILE A 255 13.12 10.52 -16.94
C ILE A 255 12.84 11.57 -15.85
N LEU A 256 11.65 11.54 -15.23
CA LEU A 256 11.20 12.56 -14.27
C LEU A 256 11.95 12.55 -12.93
N SER A 257 12.59 11.45 -12.52
CA SER A 257 13.30 11.38 -11.22
C SER A 257 14.58 12.22 -11.19
N LYS A 258 15.14 12.54 -12.36
CA LYS A 258 16.34 13.38 -12.52
C LYS A 258 16.03 14.88 -12.68
N LEU A 259 14.74 15.26 -12.74
CA LEU A 259 14.29 16.62 -13.02
C LEU A 259 13.73 17.26 -11.73
N THR A 260 14.61 17.83 -10.93
CA THR A 260 14.26 18.47 -9.64
C THR A 260 13.75 19.90 -9.79
N THR A 261 14.10 20.60 -10.87
CA THR A 261 13.75 22.02 -11.05
C THR A 261 12.38 22.16 -11.71
N GLN A 262 11.55 23.09 -11.22
CA GLN A 262 10.21 23.35 -11.79
C GLN A 262 10.25 23.72 -13.27
N GLU A 263 11.30 24.43 -13.71
CA GLU A 263 11.52 24.81 -15.12
C GLU A 263 11.76 23.60 -16.02
N GLN A 264 12.61 22.66 -15.59
CA GLN A 264 12.87 21.40 -16.30
C GLN A 264 11.59 20.57 -16.47
N LEU A 265 10.75 20.51 -15.43
CA LEU A 265 9.44 19.84 -15.49
C LEU A 265 8.45 20.59 -16.39
N ALA A 266 8.53 21.92 -16.47
CA ALA A 266 7.72 22.72 -17.40
C ALA A 266 8.09 22.47 -18.87
N HIS A 267 9.37 22.31 -19.21
CA HIS A 267 9.81 21.87 -20.55
C HIS A 267 9.26 20.49 -20.92
N VAL A 268 9.22 19.55 -19.96
CA VAL A 268 8.63 18.19 -20.15
C VAL A 268 7.09 18.20 -20.06
N ASN A 269 6.48 19.36 -19.78
CA ASN A 269 5.03 19.55 -19.65
C ASN A 269 4.39 18.74 -18.51
N GLU A 270 5.12 18.55 -17.40
CA GLU A 270 4.68 17.80 -16.22
C GLU A 270 4.54 18.66 -14.96
N CYS A 271 3.76 18.16 -14.00
CA CYS A 271 3.44 18.87 -12.75
C CYS A 271 4.39 18.48 -11.61
N PRO A 272 5.06 19.44 -10.93
CA PRO A 272 5.89 19.14 -9.76
C PRO A 272 5.15 18.46 -8.60
N TYR A 273 3.84 18.72 -8.46
CA TYR A 273 3.01 18.19 -7.38
C TYR A 273 2.33 16.84 -7.67
N ASP A 274 2.44 16.29 -8.89
CA ASP A 274 1.84 14.99 -9.21
C ASP A 274 2.60 13.85 -8.50
N PRO A 275 1.97 12.97 -7.69
CA PRO A 275 2.68 11.99 -6.86
C PRO A 275 3.59 11.02 -7.63
N GLY A 276 3.29 10.71 -8.89
CA GLY A 276 3.91 9.57 -9.59
C GLY A 276 3.41 8.23 -9.03
N GLY A 277 4.23 7.18 -9.12
CA GLY A 277 3.89 5.85 -8.58
C GLY A 277 2.95 5.00 -9.45
N TYR A 278 2.62 5.45 -10.66
CA TYR A 278 1.68 4.79 -11.59
C TYR A 278 2.28 4.63 -12.99
N PHE A 279 1.62 3.85 -13.85
CA PHE A 279 2.06 3.52 -15.22
C PHE A 279 1.23 4.23 -16.28
N VAL A 280 1.80 4.53 -17.45
CA VAL A 280 1.06 4.99 -18.65
C VAL A 280 1.05 3.86 -19.68
N VAL A 281 -0.11 3.24 -19.88
CA VAL A 281 -0.31 2.07 -20.75
C VAL A 281 -1.38 2.38 -21.78
N LYS A 282 -1.02 2.32 -23.06
CA LYS A 282 -1.87 2.68 -24.21
C LYS A 282 -2.61 4.01 -24.00
N GLY A 283 -1.83 5.06 -23.67
CA GLY A 283 -2.31 6.41 -23.30
C GLY A 283 -2.96 6.55 -21.92
N SER A 284 -3.42 5.47 -21.30
CA SER A 284 -4.19 5.51 -20.05
C SER A 284 -3.32 5.38 -18.80
N GLU A 285 -3.64 6.17 -17.76
CA GLU A 285 -2.96 6.09 -16.45
C GLU A 285 -3.51 4.92 -15.64
N LYS A 286 -2.62 4.00 -15.21
CA LYS A 286 -2.95 2.76 -14.50
C LYS A 286 -2.20 2.70 -13.16
N VAL A 287 -2.94 2.62 -12.06
CA VAL A 287 -2.40 2.34 -10.72
C VAL A 287 -2.52 0.84 -10.45
N VAL A 288 -1.47 0.22 -9.92
CA VAL A 288 -1.54 -1.12 -9.32
C VAL A 288 -1.98 -0.92 -7.86
N LEU A 289 -3.17 -1.39 -7.48
CA LEU A 289 -3.59 -1.30 -6.08
C LEU A 289 -2.83 -2.32 -5.23
N MET A 290 -2.45 -1.92 -4.03
CA MET A 290 -1.84 -2.81 -3.04
C MET A 290 -2.85 -3.86 -2.55
N GLN A 291 -2.39 -5.08 -2.30
CA GLN A 291 -3.24 -6.22 -1.98
C GLN A 291 -2.95 -6.74 -0.58
N GLU A 292 -3.92 -6.58 0.33
CA GLU A 292 -3.91 -7.21 1.66
C GLU A 292 -3.91 -8.74 1.53
N GLN A 293 -3.09 -9.43 2.31
CA GLN A 293 -3.10 -10.88 2.44
C GLN A 293 -2.84 -11.31 3.89
N LEU A 294 -3.16 -12.56 4.18
CA LEU A 294 -2.71 -13.22 5.40
C LEU A 294 -1.21 -13.55 5.34
N SER A 295 -0.54 -13.49 6.48
CA SER A 295 0.85 -13.90 6.68
C SER A 295 1.07 -15.31 6.14
N LYS A 296 2.15 -15.46 5.38
CA LYS A 296 2.66 -16.76 4.94
C LYS A 296 3.39 -17.43 6.12
N ASN A 297 3.61 -18.73 6.05
CA ASN A 297 4.44 -19.53 6.99
C ASN A 297 4.05 -19.49 8.50
N ARG A 298 2.90 -18.92 8.88
CA ARG A 298 2.41 -18.85 10.28
C ARG A 298 1.37 -19.94 10.59
N ILE A 299 1.39 -20.47 11.81
CA ILE A 299 0.37 -21.39 12.34
C ILE A 299 -0.90 -20.60 12.71
N MET A 300 -2.04 -20.95 12.12
CA MET A 300 -3.33 -20.28 12.36
C MET A 300 -4.42 -21.29 12.76
N ILE A 301 -4.99 -21.13 13.95
CA ILE A 301 -6.16 -21.87 14.42
C ILE A 301 -7.44 -21.21 13.88
N SER A 302 -8.46 -21.99 13.53
CA SER A 302 -9.76 -21.48 13.10
C SER A 302 -10.90 -22.48 13.31
N ARG A 303 -12.14 -21.99 13.24
CA ARG A 303 -13.35 -22.82 13.28
C ARG A 303 -13.98 -22.93 11.89
N ASN A 304 -14.38 -24.14 11.50
CA ASN A 304 -15.10 -24.41 10.26
C ASN A 304 -16.56 -23.92 10.34
N ILE A 305 -17.30 -23.98 9.22
CA ILE A 305 -18.74 -23.68 9.17
C ILE A 305 -19.52 -24.57 10.17
N LYS A 306 -19.06 -25.82 10.39
CA LYS A 306 -19.58 -26.77 11.38
C LYS A 306 -19.15 -26.49 12.82
N LYS A 307 -18.48 -25.35 13.09
CA LYS A 307 -17.78 -25.00 14.36
C LYS A 307 -16.59 -25.89 14.75
N GLU A 308 -16.39 -27.04 14.11
CA GLU A 308 -15.18 -27.90 14.22
C GLU A 308 -13.89 -27.06 14.15
N LEU A 309 -12.98 -27.26 15.12
CA LEU A 309 -11.66 -26.63 15.12
C LEU A 309 -10.73 -27.27 14.08
N TYR A 310 -9.91 -26.43 13.44
CA TYR A 310 -8.82 -26.87 12.58
C TYR A 310 -7.64 -25.90 12.70
N CYS A 311 -6.44 -26.43 12.46
CA CYS A 311 -5.22 -25.68 12.34
C CYS A 311 -4.82 -25.62 10.85
N GLU A 312 -4.39 -24.47 10.34
CA GLU A 312 -3.87 -24.32 8.98
C GLU A 312 -2.53 -23.58 8.94
N VAL A 313 -1.69 -23.99 7.99
CA VAL A 313 -0.44 -23.30 7.63
C VAL A 313 -0.39 -23.16 6.12
N LEU A 314 -0.25 -21.92 5.64
CA LEU A 314 0.03 -21.61 4.23
C LEU A 314 1.55 -21.49 4.05
N SER A 315 2.19 -22.56 3.59
CA SER A 315 3.62 -22.57 3.33
C SER A 315 3.94 -21.97 1.97
N VAL A 316 4.91 -21.07 1.91
CA VAL A 316 5.39 -20.46 0.67
C VAL A 316 6.92 -20.45 0.65
N THR A 317 7.46 -21.16 -0.33
CA THR A 317 8.83 -21.08 -0.87
C THR A 317 8.67 -21.01 -2.41
N ASP A 318 9.51 -21.67 -3.22
CA ASP A 318 9.26 -21.86 -4.66
C ASP A 318 7.90 -22.50 -4.96
N ARG A 319 7.38 -23.27 -3.99
CA ARG A 319 6.07 -23.92 -4.04
C ARG A 319 5.16 -23.32 -2.97
N LYS A 320 3.90 -23.06 -3.35
CA LYS A 320 2.81 -22.65 -2.44
C LYS A 320 2.00 -23.89 -2.06
N SER A 321 2.08 -24.32 -0.81
CA SER A 321 1.28 -25.43 -0.28
C SER A 321 0.45 -25.01 0.92
N LYS A 322 -0.64 -25.73 1.18
CA LYS A 322 -1.54 -25.45 2.32
C LYS A 322 -1.88 -26.74 3.03
N THR A 323 -1.36 -26.88 4.24
CA THR A 323 -1.59 -28.04 5.11
C THR A 323 -2.62 -27.67 6.17
N HIS A 324 -3.63 -28.52 6.32
CA HIS A 324 -4.65 -28.41 7.36
C HIS A 324 -4.55 -29.62 8.30
N ILE A 325 -4.78 -29.41 9.59
CA ILE A 325 -5.05 -30.46 10.58
C ILE A 325 -6.47 -30.26 11.09
N ILE A 326 -7.30 -31.29 11.02
CA ILE A 326 -8.73 -31.23 11.37
C ILE A 326 -9.02 -32.24 12.47
N ALA A 327 -9.64 -31.78 13.55
CA ALA A 327 -10.21 -32.64 14.58
C ALA A 327 -11.58 -33.18 14.10
N LYS A 328 -11.74 -34.51 14.01
CA LYS A 328 -13.04 -35.17 13.75
C LYS A 328 -13.24 -36.26 14.79
N LYS A 329 -14.35 -36.23 15.55
CA LYS A 329 -14.65 -37.24 16.58
C LYS A 329 -13.47 -37.50 17.57
N ARG A 330 -12.74 -36.45 17.99
CA ARG A 330 -11.48 -36.54 18.79
C ARG A 330 -10.32 -37.31 18.15
N LYS A 331 -10.35 -37.54 16.83
CA LYS A 331 -9.19 -38.02 16.04
C LYS A 331 -8.66 -36.91 15.14
N TYR A 332 -7.33 -36.83 14.98
CA TYR A 332 -6.66 -35.77 14.21
C TYR A 332 -6.18 -36.25 12.84
N TYR A 333 -6.64 -35.58 11.77
CA TYR A 333 -6.29 -35.92 10.38
C TYR A 333 -5.63 -34.74 9.67
N ILE A 334 -4.60 -35.03 8.87
CA ILE A 334 -3.98 -34.10 7.93
C ILE A 334 -4.74 -34.10 6.61
N LYS A 335 -5.10 -32.90 6.15
CA LYS A 335 -5.72 -32.63 4.87
C LYS A 335 -4.81 -31.76 4.00
N HIS A 336 -4.55 -32.21 2.77
CA HIS A 336 -3.71 -31.51 1.81
C HIS A 336 -4.18 -31.76 0.37
N ASN A 337 -4.03 -30.78 -0.52
CA ASN A 337 -4.57 -30.81 -1.89
C ASN A 337 -4.11 -32.01 -2.74
N GLN A 338 -2.89 -32.51 -2.51
CA GLN A 338 -2.32 -33.67 -3.22
C GLN A 338 -2.81 -35.03 -2.68
N LEU A 339 -3.45 -35.07 -1.51
CA LEU A 339 -4.05 -36.29 -0.97
C LEU A 339 -5.49 -36.45 -1.50
N ALA A 340 -5.91 -37.69 -1.75
CA ALA A 340 -7.27 -38.07 -2.13
C ALA A 340 -8.22 -37.98 -0.93
N GLU A 341 -7.79 -38.46 0.22
CA GLU A 341 -8.52 -38.49 1.49
C GLU A 341 -7.69 -37.83 2.60
N ASP A 342 -8.32 -37.55 3.74
CA ASP A 342 -7.65 -36.96 4.90
C ASP A 342 -6.93 -38.11 5.68
N VAL A 343 -5.61 -37.99 5.93
CA VAL A 343 -4.76 -39.07 6.48
C VAL A 343 -4.54 -38.89 7.99
N PRO A 344 -4.59 -39.94 8.85
CA PRO A 344 -4.35 -39.80 10.28
C PRO A 344 -2.96 -39.24 10.60
N VAL A 345 -2.88 -38.37 11.61
CA VAL A 345 -1.63 -37.70 12.01
C VAL A 345 -0.53 -38.70 12.42
N ALA A 346 -0.88 -39.75 13.18
CA ALA A 346 0.06 -40.77 13.65
C ALA A 346 0.78 -41.49 12.48
N VAL A 347 0.05 -41.84 11.42
CA VAL A 347 0.61 -42.47 10.21
C VAL A 347 1.68 -41.58 9.57
N ILE A 348 1.49 -40.26 9.57
CA ILE A 348 2.46 -39.33 9.00
C ILE A 348 3.71 -39.18 9.88
N PHE A 349 3.60 -39.26 11.22
CA PHE A 349 4.79 -39.36 12.08
C PHE A 349 5.58 -40.65 11.84
N LYS A 350 4.91 -41.81 11.75
CA LYS A 350 5.56 -43.08 11.42
C LYS A 350 6.22 -43.04 10.03
N ALA A 351 5.57 -42.46 9.02
CA ALA A 351 6.14 -42.26 7.68
C ALA A 351 7.37 -41.30 7.66
N MET A 352 7.40 -40.27 8.53
CA MET A 352 8.58 -39.43 8.75
C MET A 352 9.74 -40.17 9.42
N GLY A 353 9.50 -41.36 10.00
CA GLY A 353 10.49 -42.18 10.70
C GLY A 353 10.39 -42.19 12.22
N PHE A 354 9.28 -41.70 12.79
CA PHE A 354 9.01 -41.72 14.23
C PHE A 354 8.03 -42.85 14.55
N GLU A 355 8.54 -44.07 14.61
CA GLU A 355 7.74 -45.30 14.78
C GLU A 355 7.19 -45.46 16.22
N SER A 356 7.94 -45.01 17.22
CA SER A 356 7.56 -45.08 18.64
C SER A 356 6.48 -44.05 19.00
N ASP A 357 5.30 -44.53 19.40
CA ASP A 357 4.16 -43.68 19.74
C ASP A 357 4.40 -42.79 20.98
N HIS A 358 5.30 -43.19 21.89
CA HIS A 358 5.80 -42.33 22.97
C HIS A 358 6.46 -41.05 22.42
N VAL A 359 7.23 -41.15 21.32
CA VAL A 359 7.86 -39.98 20.68
C VAL A 359 6.81 -39.11 19.98
N VAL A 360 5.76 -39.72 19.41
CA VAL A 360 4.63 -38.99 18.82
C VAL A 360 3.89 -38.19 19.89
N ALA A 361 3.52 -38.81 21.02
CA ALA A 361 2.90 -38.12 22.16
C ALA A 361 3.82 -37.02 22.72
N SER A 362 5.10 -37.33 22.99
CA SER A 362 6.09 -36.35 23.47
C SER A 362 6.30 -35.15 22.54
N SER A 363 6.00 -35.29 21.24
CA SER A 363 6.07 -34.16 20.30
C SER A 363 4.92 -33.15 20.50
N VAL A 364 3.83 -33.55 21.14
CA VAL A 364 2.62 -32.76 21.41
C VAL A 364 2.59 -32.24 22.86
N GLY A 365 3.05 -33.03 23.83
CA GLY A 365 3.10 -32.62 25.23
C GLY A 365 3.44 -33.76 26.18
N HIS A 366 3.57 -33.42 27.47
CA HIS A 366 3.72 -34.40 28.55
C HIS A 366 2.60 -34.30 29.59
N GLU A 367 1.78 -33.25 29.54
CA GLU A 367 0.64 -33.09 30.45
C GLU A 367 -0.50 -34.03 30.04
N GLU A 368 -1.21 -34.58 31.04
CA GLU A 368 -2.17 -35.66 30.89
C GLU A 368 -3.27 -35.35 29.84
N ASP A 369 -3.77 -34.10 29.81
CA ASP A 369 -4.77 -33.65 28.84
C ASP A 369 -4.31 -33.80 27.38
N PHE A 370 -3.03 -33.53 27.07
CA PHE A 370 -2.50 -33.67 25.70
C PHE A 370 -2.30 -35.13 25.30
N VAL A 371 -1.91 -35.98 26.27
CA VAL A 371 -1.75 -37.43 26.06
C VAL A 371 -3.13 -38.09 25.87
N ALA A 372 -4.12 -37.71 26.68
CA ALA A 372 -5.50 -38.17 26.56
C ALA A 372 -6.15 -37.69 25.24
N ALA A 373 -5.82 -36.48 24.77
CA ALA A 373 -6.31 -35.97 23.49
C ALA A 373 -5.69 -36.70 22.28
N ILE A 374 -4.39 -37.01 22.29
CA ILE A 374 -3.73 -37.67 21.14
C ILE A 374 -4.01 -39.19 21.06
N GLY A 375 -4.27 -39.85 22.20
CA GLY A 375 -4.49 -41.30 22.33
C GLY A 375 -5.40 -41.91 21.25
N PRO A 376 -6.65 -41.43 21.05
CA PRO A 376 -7.57 -41.96 20.04
C PRO A 376 -7.07 -41.90 18.58
N SER A 377 -6.05 -41.08 18.30
CA SER A 377 -5.39 -41.00 16.98
C SER A 377 -4.22 -41.97 16.84
N LEU A 378 -3.66 -42.44 17.96
CA LEU A 378 -2.66 -43.53 18.01
C LEU A 378 -3.38 -44.88 17.92
N ASP A 379 -4.50 -45.04 18.64
CA ASP A 379 -5.36 -46.23 18.60
C ASP A 379 -5.86 -46.53 17.17
N GLU A 380 -6.21 -45.50 16.38
CA GLU A 380 -6.57 -45.65 14.97
C GLU A 380 -5.41 -46.20 14.12
N CYS A 381 -4.18 -45.80 14.42
CA CYS A 381 -3.00 -46.22 13.67
C CYS A 381 -2.69 -47.71 13.90
N VAL A 382 -2.91 -48.19 15.13
CA VAL A 382 -2.62 -49.57 15.54
C VAL A 382 -3.81 -50.50 15.28
N ASN A 383 -5.00 -50.18 15.80
CA ASN A 383 -6.15 -51.08 15.82
C ASN A 383 -6.99 -51.00 14.53
N ASP A 384 -7.27 -49.80 14.02
CA ASP A 384 -8.11 -49.63 12.83
C ASP A 384 -7.32 -49.84 11.51
N LEU A 385 -6.01 -49.59 11.52
CA LEU A 385 -5.15 -49.59 10.31
C LEU A 385 -3.96 -50.56 10.33
N ASN A 386 -3.54 -51.08 11.48
CA ASN A 386 -2.38 -51.97 11.63
C ASN A 386 -1.07 -51.42 11.02
N ILE A 387 -0.82 -50.12 11.18
CA ILE A 387 0.38 -49.43 10.68
C ILE A 387 1.39 -49.26 11.82
N LEU A 388 2.37 -50.16 11.87
CA LEU A 388 3.43 -50.18 12.86
C LEU A 388 4.76 -49.60 12.34
N THR A 389 5.16 -49.97 11.12
CA THR A 389 6.46 -49.59 10.54
C THR A 389 6.38 -48.35 9.64
N LYS A 390 7.53 -47.71 9.43
CA LYS A 390 7.72 -46.64 8.44
C LYS A 390 7.41 -47.10 7.01
N THR A 391 7.78 -48.32 6.64
CA THR A 391 7.53 -48.83 5.27
C THR A 391 6.05 -49.03 5.01
N ASP A 392 5.28 -49.49 6.01
CA ASP A 392 3.84 -49.67 5.85
C ASP A 392 3.10 -48.32 5.88
N ALA A 393 3.57 -47.37 6.70
CA ALA A 393 3.10 -45.99 6.67
C ALA A 393 3.35 -45.29 5.32
N LEU A 394 4.51 -45.52 4.69
CA LEU A 394 4.83 -45.01 3.35
C LEU A 394 3.97 -45.66 2.25
N LYS A 395 3.76 -46.99 2.31
CA LYS A 395 2.84 -47.69 1.39
C LYS A 395 1.42 -47.13 1.50
N TYR A 396 0.89 -46.99 2.72
CA TYR A 396 -0.42 -46.38 2.96
C TYR A 396 -0.50 -44.96 2.39
N LEU A 397 0.48 -44.11 2.72
CA LEU A 397 0.53 -42.73 2.23
C LEU A 397 0.59 -42.66 0.69
N SER A 398 1.38 -43.53 0.05
CA SER A 398 1.45 -43.62 -1.42
C SER A 398 0.09 -43.99 -2.05
N SER A 399 -0.71 -44.84 -1.40
CA SER A 399 -2.05 -45.21 -1.87
C SER A 399 -3.07 -44.06 -1.80
N LYS A 400 -2.82 -43.06 -0.94
CA LYS A 400 -3.69 -41.90 -0.72
C LYS A 400 -3.19 -40.63 -1.46
N ILE A 401 -2.03 -40.65 -2.10
CA ILE A 401 -1.55 -39.56 -2.96
C ILE A 401 -2.24 -39.64 -4.32
N LYS A 402 -2.69 -38.49 -4.85
CA LYS A 402 -3.26 -38.40 -6.20
C LYS A 402 -2.15 -38.61 -7.23
N LEU A 403 -2.26 -39.70 -7.99
CA LEU A 403 -1.42 -39.97 -9.16
C LEU A 403 -1.35 -38.73 -10.06
N ARG A 404 -0.13 -38.28 -10.38
CA ARG A 404 0.06 -37.25 -11.40
C ARG A 404 -0.13 -37.89 -12.76
N THR A 405 -1.16 -37.49 -13.50
CA THR A 405 -1.33 -37.86 -14.92
C THR A 405 -0.27 -37.15 -15.76
N PHE A 406 0.97 -37.66 -15.72
CA PHE A 406 1.97 -37.37 -16.75
C PHE A 406 1.44 -37.92 -18.07
N GLY A 407 1.48 -37.10 -19.12
CA GLY A 407 1.06 -37.51 -20.46
C GLY A 407 2.09 -38.43 -21.10
N MET A 408 2.08 -39.71 -20.75
CA MET A 408 2.88 -40.73 -21.45
C MET A 408 2.30 -41.01 -22.84
N GLY A 409 2.66 -40.16 -23.80
CA GLY A 409 2.73 -40.56 -25.19
C GLY A 409 3.97 -41.44 -25.38
N GLY A 410 3.82 -42.76 -25.27
CA GLY A 410 4.91 -43.72 -25.38
C GLY A 410 4.61 -45.02 -24.63
N GLY A 411 4.25 -46.07 -25.35
CA GLY A 411 3.99 -47.38 -24.76
C GLY A 411 5.30 -48.09 -24.38
N GLY A 412 5.44 -48.43 -23.10
CA GLY A 412 6.54 -49.23 -22.56
C GLY A 412 6.05 -50.07 -21.38
N ALA A 413 6.48 -51.33 -21.27
CA ALA A 413 5.87 -52.30 -20.36
C ALA A 413 6.14 -51.99 -18.87
N ALA A 414 5.12 -52.18 -18.04
CA ALA A 414 5.20 -51.95 -16.59
C ALA A 414 5.89 -53.12 -15.86
N ASN A 415 7.22 -53.04 -15.69
CA ASN A 415 7.94 -53.97 -14.82
C ASN A 415 7.69 -53.63 -13.34
N SER A 416 6.96 -54.53 -12.67
CA SER A 416 6.28 -54.28 -11.39
C SER A 416 7.18 -53.78 -10.24
N ALA A 417 8.43 -54.23 -10.17
CA ALA A 417 9.36 -53.88 -9.09
C ALA A 417 9.69 -52.36 -9.02
N ASN A 418 9.93 -51.72 -10.17
CA ASN A 418 10.28 -50.29 -10.20
C ASN A 418 9.07 -49.38 -9.91
N PHE A 419 7.84 -49.86 -10.11
CA PHE A 419 6.65 -49.08 -9.83
C PHE A 419 6.39 -48.93 -8.33
N GLN A 420 6.82 -49.91 -7.53
CA GLN A 420 6.76 -49.87 -6.07
C GLN A 420 7.71 -48.80 -5.50
N SER A 421 8.96 -48.76 -5.97
CA SER A 421 9.96 -47.79 -5.51
C SER A 421 9.67 -46.36 -5.98
N LEU A 422 9.10 -46.16 -7.18
CA LEU A 422 8.59 -44.85 -7.58
C LEU A 422 7.47 -44.33 -6.64
N ARG A 423 6.55 -45.20 -6.19
CA ARG A 423 5.47 -44.82 -5.27
C ARG A 423 5.95 -44.45 -3.87
N GLU A 424 6.93 -45.16 -3.33
CA GLU A 424 7.56 -44.82 -2.06
C GLU A 424 8.39 -43.52 -2.20
N HIS A 425 9.06 -43.30 -3.33
CA HIS A 425 9.74 -42.04 -3.64
C HIS A 425 8.75 -40.86 -3.76
N ASP A 426 7.58 -41.03 -4.38
CA ASP A 426 6.52 -40.01 -4.44
C ASP A 426 5.98 -39.64 -3.04
N ALA A 427 5.85 -40.61 -2.13
CA ALA A 427 5.49 -40.35 -0.73
C ALA A 427 6.59 -39.55 0.01
N ILE A 428 7.86 -39.80 -0.31
CA ILE A 428 9.00 -39.04 0.23
C ILE A 428 9.09 -37.62 -0.39
N ASP A 429 8.86 -37.43 -1.70
CA ASP A 429 8.73 -36.09 -2.33
C ASP A 429 7.57 -35.31 -1.72
N PHE A 430 6.45 -35.96 -1.43
CA PHE A 430 5.32 -35.34 -0.74
C PHE A 430 5.71 -34.83 0.66
N LEU A 431 6.33 -35.67 1.50
CA LEU A 431 6.77 -35.27 2.85
C LEU A 431 7.89 -34.21 2.82
N ARG A 432 8.80 -34.29 1.84
CA ARG A 432 9.94 -33.36 1.71
C ARG A 432 9.54 -32.01 1.13
N ASN A 433 8.83 -32.00 0.00
CA ASN A 433 8.68 -30.82 -0.87
C ASN A 433 7.23 -30.30 -1.00
N SER A 434 6.23 -30.99 -0.45
CA SER A 434 4.82 -30.56 -0.51
C SER A 434 4.24 -30.26 0.87
N MET A 435 4.34 -31.18 1.82
CA MET A 435 3.89 -30.96 3.21
C MET A 435 4.82 -29.97 3.92
N ILE A 436 4.26 -28.84 4.39
CA ILE A 436 4.98 -27.82 5.19
C ILE A 436 6.31 -27.42 4.50
N CYS A 437 6.22 -26.91 3.27
CA CYS A 437 7.37 -26.70 2.37
C CYS A 437 8.28 -25.50 2.72
N HIS A 438 8.04 -24.85 3.87
CA HIS A 438 8.89 -23.78 4.41
C HIS A 438 9.82 -24.24 5.55
N VAL A 439 9.68 -25.49 6.02
CA VAL A 439 10.59 -26.11 6.99
C VAL A 439 11.53 -27.04 6.23
N ASP A 440 12.82 -26.71 6.20
CA ASP A 440 13.81 -27.50 5.48
C ASP A 440 14.00 -28.91 6.08
N ALA A 441 14.16 -29.89 5.18
CA ALA A 441 14.52 -31.27 5.52
C ALA A 441 15.84 -31.65 4.80
N PRO A 442 16.99 -31.07 5.22
CA PRO A 442 18.29 -31.40 4.63
C PRO A 442 18.61 -32.89 4.83
N ASN A 443 19.15 -33.52 3.80
CA ASN A 443 19.53 -34.94 3.76
C ASN A 443 18.41 -35.91 4.21
N GLY A 444 17.14 -35.52 4.07
CA GLY A 444 15.99 -36.34 4.46
C GLY A 444 15.67 -36.35 5.96
N ASN A 445 16.33 -35.52 6.77
CA ASN A 445 16.04 -35.41 8.21
C ASN A 445 14.70 -34.69 8.43
N MET A 446 13.64 -35.45 8.75
CA MET A 446 12.30 -34.94 8.97
C MET A 446 12.05 -34.40 10.40
N LYS A 447 13.04 -34.41 11.30
CA LYS A 447 12.84 -34.05 12.73
C LYS A 447 12.25 -32.67 12.92
N MET A 448 12.73 -31.65 12.20
CA MET A 448 12.16 -30.29 12.31
C MET A 448 10.70 -30.21 11.84
N LYS A 449 10.33 -31.00 10.82
CA LYS A 449 8.93 -31.11 10.37
C LYS A 449 8.04 -31.83 11.38
N ALA A 450 8.54 -32.88 12.02
CA ALA A 450 7.84 -33.58 13.08
C ALA A 450 7.62 -32.70 14.33
N ILE A 451 8.63 -31.91 14.74
CA ILE A 451 8.49 -30.93 15.83
C ILE A 451 7.45 -29.85 15.46
N TYR A 452 7.55 -29.28 14.26
CA TYR A 452 6.61 -28.24 13.81
C TYR A 452 5.17 -28.80 13.68
N LEU A 453 5.02 -30.05 13.24
CA LEU A 453 3.74 -30.76 13.23
C LEU A 453 3.20 -30.97 14.66
N GLY A 454 4.05 -31.40 15.60
CA GLY A 454 3.73 -31.52 17.02
C GLY A 454 3.21 -30.20 17.61
N LEU A 455 3.87 -29.08 17.32
CA LEU A 455 3.43 -27.74 17.72
C LEU A 455 2.09 -27.33 17.08
N MET A 456 1.84 -27.67 15.81
CA MET A 456 0.53 -27.44 15.17
C MET A 456 -0.60 -28.21 15.86
N ILE A 457 -0.34 -29.42 16.35
CA ILE A 457 -1.31 -30.26 17.07
C ILE A 457 -1.51 -29.75 18.49
N ARG A 458 -0.42 -29.44 19.21
CA ARG A 458 -0.47 -28.87 20.57
C ARG A 458 -1.30 -27.59 20.60
N ARG A 459 -1.07 -26.67 19.64
CA ARG A 459 -1.89 -25.45 19.49
C ARG A 459 -3.36 -25.74 19.20
N LEU A 460 -3.67 -26.79 18.42
CA LEU A 460 -5.05 -27.21 18.15
C LEU A 460 -5.74 -27.75 19.43
N ILE A 461 -5.03 -28.57 20.22
CA ILE A 461 -5.53 -29.11 21.50
C ILE A 461 -5.69 -27.99 22.53
N GLN A 462 -4.75 -27.04 22.63
CA GLN A 462 -4.89 -25.86 23.50
C GLN A 462 -6.18 -25.05 23.23
N ALA A 463 -6.64 -25.01 21.98
CA ALA A 463 -7.91 -24.36 21.61
C ALA A 463 -9.16 -25.26 21.74
N GLU A 464 -8.98 -26.58 21.84
CA GLU A 464 -10.05 -27.54 22.19
C GLU A 464 -10.29 -27.58 23.70
N LEU A 465 -9.22 -27.46 24.51
CA LEU A 465 -9.23 -27.33 25.97
C LEU A 465 -9.61 -25.91 26.46
N GLY A 466 -9.61 -24.90 25.57
CA GLY A 466 -9.92 -23.51 25.92
C GLY A 466 -8.78 -22.72 26.59
N ILE A 467 -7.56 -23.26 26.61
CA ILE A 467 -6.34 -22.61 27.11
C ILE A 467 -5.91 -21.44 26.20
N CYS A 468 -6.21 -21.53 24.90
CA CYS A 468 -5.92 -20.51 23.90
C CYS A 468 -7.15 -20.26 23.01
N ASP A 469 -7.50 -18.99 22.80
CA ASP A 469 -8.53 -18.63 21.82
C ASP A 469 -8.11 -18.93 20.37
N SER A 470 -9.08 -19.02 19.47
CA SER A 470 -8.81 -19.17 18.04
C SER A 470 -8.18 -17.90 17.47
N ASP A 471 -7.04 -18.03 16.77
CA ASP A 471 -6.30 -16.90 16.17
C ASP A 471 -7.21 -15.98 15.33
N ASP A 472 -7.20 -14.68 15.63
CA ASP A 472 -7.89 -13.71 14.78
C ASP A 472 -7.16 -13.54 13.43
N ARG A 473 -7.91 -13.77 12.35
CA ARG A 473 -7.45 -13.57 10.98
C ARG A 473 -7.40 -12.10 10.59
N ASP A 474 -8.17 -11.26 11.26
CA ASP A 474 -8.31 -9.86 10.90
C ASP A 474 -7.27 -8.93 11.55
N PHE A 475 -6.62 -9.40 12.62
CA PHE A 475 -5.47 -8.78 13.28
C PHE A 475 -4.33 -8.47 12.31
N TYR A 476 -3.90 -7.20 12.25
CA TYR A 476 -2.96 -6.75 11.22
C TYR A 476 -1.53 -7.30 11.36
N GLY A 477 -1.09 -7.75 12.54
CA GLY A 477 0.18 -8.48 12.67
C GLY A 477 0.18 -9.86 12.01
N ASN A 478 -1.01 -10.42 11.75
CA ASN A 478 -1.23 -11.64 10.95
C ASN A 478 -1.46 -11.34 9.46
N LYS A 479 -1.33 -10.08 9.04
CA LYS A 479 -1.52 -9.62 7.65
C LYS A 479 -0.22 -9.08 7.04
N ARG A 480 -0.17 -9.05 5.72
CA ARG A 480 0.90 -8.49 4.89
C ARG A 480 0.30 -7.77 3.70
N ILE A 481 1.02 -6.81 3.12
CA ILE A 481 0.59 -6.08 1.92
C ILE A 481 1.53 -6.42 0.75
N GLU A 482 0.97 -6.95 -0.35
CA GLU A 482 1.70 -7.12 -1.61
C GLU A 482 1.59 -5.84 -2.46
N LEU A 483 2.72 -5.42 -3.02
CA LEU A 483 2.96 -4.08 -3.55
C LEU A 483 3.14 -4.11 -5.07
N ALA A 484 3.31 -2.93 -5.70
CA ALA A 484 3.49 -2.86 -7.15
C ALA A 484 4.72 -3.63 -7.65
N GLY A 485 5.86 -3.54 -6.93
CA GLY A 485 7.08 -4.28 -7.26
C GLY A 485 6.91 -5.78 -7.07
N SER A 486 6.57 -6.23 -5.85
CA SER A 486 6.44 -7.66 -5.53
C SER A 486 5.35 -8.38 -6.33
N LEU A 487 4.27 -7.69 -6.75
CA LEU A 487 3.32 -8.23 -7.74
C LEU A 487 3.97 -8.40 -9.11
N LEU A 488 4.61 -7.34 -9.65
CA LEU A 488 5.30 -7.40 -10.95
C LEU A 488 6.41 -8.45 -10.99
N SER A 489 7.08 -8.68 -9.86
CA SER A 489 8.07 -9.75 -9.65
C SER A 489 7.49 -11.12 -9.98
N LEU A 490 6.36 -11.49 -9.37
CA LEU A 490 5.68 -12.77 -9.61
C LEU A 490 5.20 -12.92 -11.06
N LEU A 491 4.78 -11.83 -11.71
CA LEU A 491 4.37 -11.83 -13.11
C LEU A 491 5.57 -11.96 -14.06
N PHE A 492 6.66 -11.24 -13.80
CA PHE A 492 7.89 -11.34 -14.59
C PHE A 492 8.53 -12.72 -14.45
N GLU A 493 8.58 -13.29 -13.24
CA GLU A 493 9.05 -14.66 -13.01
C GLU A 493 8.18 -15.72 -13.73
N ASP A 494 6.88 -15.47 -13.89
CA ASP A 494 6.04 -16.34 -14.71
C ASP A 494 6.31 -16.19 -16.20
N LEU A 495 6.34 -14.95 -16.72
CA LEU A 495 6.59 -14.64 -18.12
C LEU A 495 8.00 -15.07 -18.57
N PHE A 496 9.04 -14.86 -17.77
CA PHE A 496 10.42 -15.23 -18.08
C PHE A 496 10.61 -16.75 -18.18
N LYS A 497 10.00 -17.54 -17.29
CA LYS A 497 10.03 -19.01 -17.44
C LYS A 497 9.13 -19.51 -18.57
N ARG A 498 8.02 -18.82 -18.91
CA ARG A 498 7.24 -19.12 -20.15
C ARG A 498 8.09 -18.87 -21.40
N PHE A 499 8.84 -17.77 -21.44
CA PHE A 499 9.80 -17.46 -22.50
C PHE A 499 10.91 -18.52 -22.58
N ASN A 500 11.52 -18.92 -21.45
CA ASN A 500 12.53 -19.98 -21.43
C ASN A 500 11.98 -21.36 -21.86
N MET A 501 10.74 -21.70 -21.52
CA MET A 501 10.09 -22.93 -22.00
C MET A 501 9.83 -22.89 -23.51
N GLU A 502 9.41 -21.75 -24.06
CA GLU A 502 9.19 -21.59 -25.50
C GLU A 502 10.51 -21.55 -26.28
N LEU A 503 11.55 -20.94 -25.73
CA LEU A 503 12.92 -21.02 -26.26
C LEU A 503 13.45 -22.45 -26.26
N LYS A 504 13.30 -23.19 -25.16
CA LYS A 504 13.68 -24.61 -25.11
C LYS A 504 12.93 -25.43 -26.17
N ARG A 505 11.59 -25.33 -26.21
CA ARG A 505 10.75 -26.00 -27.22
C ARG A 505 11.17 -25.65 -28.65
N THR A 506 11.57 -24.40 -28.88
CA THR A 506 12.07 -23.94 -30.19
C THR A 506 13.47 -24.47 -30.49
N ALA A 507 14.34 -24.62 -29.49
CA ALA A 507 15.63 -25.28 -29.64
C ALA A 507 15.44 -26.77 -29.96
N ASP A 508 14.72 -27.54 -29.13
CA ASP A 508 14.48 -28.98 -29.34
C ASP A 508 13.92 -29.26 -30.76
N ILE A 509 12.90 -28.50 -31.21
CA ILE A 509 12.28 -28.67 -32.54
C ILE A 509 13.23 -28.35 -33.70
N ASN A 510 14.16 -27.41 -33.53
CA ASN A 510 15.10 -27.03 -34.59
C ASN A 510 16.36 -27.91 -34.57
N LEU A 511 16.87 -28.29 -33.39
CA LEU A 511 18.04 -29.16 -33.24
C LEU A 511 17.82 -30.51 -33.96
N VAL A 512 16.64 -31.12 -33.77
CA VAL A 512 16.20 -32.33 -34.51
C VAL A 512 16.23 -32.15 -36.03
N LYS A 513 16.00 -30.93 -36.54
CA LYS A 513 16.00 -30.62 -37.99
C LYS A 513 17.38 -30.22 -38.53
N THR A 514 18.24 -29.61 -37.72
CA THR A 514 19.51 -29.03 -38.17
C THR A 514 20.61 -30.06 -38.50
N HIS A 515 20.39 -31.36 -38.27
CA HIS A 515 21.28 -32.42 -38.74
C HIS A 515 21.59 -32.38 -40.26
N ALA A 516 20.77 -31.68 -41.05
CA ALA A 516 20.97 -31.47 -42.49
C ALA A 516 21.21 -30.01 -42.92
N GLY A 517 21.34 -29.03 -42.00
CA GLY A 517 21.42 -27.62 -42.43
C GLY A 517 21.70 -26.58 -41.35
N GLY A 518 22.98 -26.18 -41.24
CA GLY A 518 23.43 -24.93 -40.61
C GLY A 518 23.48 -24.91 -39.07
N PRO A 519 24.44 -24.18 -38.46
CA PRO A 519 24.52 -24.09 -37.01
C PRO A 519 23.45 -23.15 -36.44
N PHE A 520 22.50 -23.76 -35.71
CA PHE A 520 21.38 -23.12 -35.02
C PHE A 520 21.81 -21.89 -34.20
N ASP A 521 20.96 -20.86 -34.18
CA ASP A 521 21.26 -19.56 -33.58
C ASP A 521 20.05 -19.05 -32.80
N ILE A 522 20.03 -19.31 -31.49
CA ILE A 522 18.87 -19.07 -30.61
C ILE A 522 18.46 -17.59 -30.52
N VAL A 523 19.39 -16.66 -30.77
CA VAL A 523 19.12 -15.21 -30.77
C VAL A 523 18.01 -14.84 -31.75
N LYS A 524 17.96 -15.49 -32.93
CA LYS A 524 16.93 -15.28 -33.97
C LYS A 524 15.54 -15.76 -33.56
N HIS A 525 15.42 -16.46 -32.44
CA HIS A 525 14.18 -17.02 -31.92
C HIS A 525 13.73 -16.36 -30.60
N MET A 526 14.47 -15.38 -30.07
CA MET A 526 14.09 -14.60 -28.89
C MET A 526 12.98 -13.59 -29.24
N ARG A 527 11.72 -13.96 -29.01
CA ARG A 527 10.55 -13.11 -29.30
C ARG A 527 10.20 -12.16 -28.14
N GLU A 528 10.51 -10.88 -28.32
CA GLU A 528 10.19 -9.79 -27.37
C GLU A 528 8.70 -9.71 -26.99
N ASP A 529 7.80 -10.11 -27.88
CA ASP A 529 6.35 -10.08 -27.70
C ASP A 529 5.88 -10.80 -26.43
N THR A 530 6.54 -11.90 -26.05
CA THR A 530 6.07 -12.79 -24.98
C THR A 530 6.05 -12.07 -23.63
N ILE A 531 7.10 -11.31 -23.33
CA ILE A 531 7.22 -10.53 -22.09
C ILE A 531 6.45 -9.22 -22.23
N THR A 532 6.64 -8.51 -23.34
CA THR A 532 6.06 -7.17 -23.58
C THR A 532 4.54 -7.20 -23.54
N ASN A 533 3.89 -8.07 -24.32
CA ASN A 533 2.43 -8.18 -24.32
C ASN A 533 1.90 -8.80 -23.03
N GLY A 534 2.67 -9.65 -22.35
CA GLY A 534 2.31 -10.19 -21.04
C GLY A 534 2.14 -9.09 -19.99
N LEU A 535 3.14 -8.24 -19.83
CA LEU A 535 3.12 -7.10 -18.89
C LEU A 535 2.06 -6.07 -19.27
N ILE A 536 2.00 -5.66 -20.55
CA ILE A 536 1.06 -4.65 -21.04
C ILE A 536 -0.39 -5.11 -20.87
N ASN A 537 -0.72 -6.36 -21.17
CA ASN A 537 -2.10 -6.85 -21.03
C ASN A 537 -2.51 -7.03 -19.56
N ALA A 538 -1.61 -7.47 -18.67
CA ALA A 538 -1.89 -7.55 -17.24
C ALA A 538 -2.16 -6.16 -16.61
N LEU A 539 -1.33 -5.16 -16.94
CA LEU A 539 -1.50 -3.78 -16.46
C LEU A 539 -2.71 -3.07 -17.10
N SER A 540 -3.01 -3.35 -18.37
CA SER A 540 -4.15 -2.76 -19.08
C SER A 540 -5.49 -3.32 -18.60
N THR A 541 -5.60 -4.64 -18.44
CA THR A 541 -6.86 -5.32 -18.06
C THR A 541 -7.08 -5.41 -16.56
N GLY A 542 -6.01 -5.40 -15.76
CA GLY A 542 -6.08 -5.65 -14.31
C GLY A 542 -6.31 -7.11 -13.93
N ASN A 543 -6.19 -8.03 -14.89
CA ASN A 543 -6.33 -9.47 -14.70
C ASN A 543 -4.95 -10.15 -14.63
N TRP A 544 -4.66 -10.78 -13.49
CA TRP A 544 -3.38 -11.42 -13.20
C TRP A 544 -3.62 -12.92 -13.02
N THR A 545 -3.43 -13.68 -14.10
CA THR A 545 -3.75 -15.12 -14.22
C THR A 545 -2.49 -15.98 -14.32
N ILE A 546 -1.84 -16.18 -13.17
CA ILE A 546 -0.59 -16.93 -13.05
C ILE A 546 -0.89 -18.38 -12.68
N LYS A 547 -0.96 -19.24 -13.70
CA LYS A 547 -1.29 -20.67 -13.58
C LYS A 547 -0.35 -21.42 -12.62
N ARG A 548 0.95 -21.07 -12.59
CA ARG A 548 1.98 -21.67 -11.70
C ARG A 548 1.57 -21.61 -10.23
N PHE A 549 1.21 -20.42 -9.75
CA PHE A 549 0.85 -20.16 -8.36
C PHE A 549 -0.65 -20.39 -8.07
N LYS A 550 -1.40 -20.87 -9.07
CA LYS A 550 -2.88 -20.94 -9.07
C LYS A 550 -3.50 -19.62 -8.60
N MET A 551 -2.97 -18.52 -9.11
CA MET A 551 -3.37 -17.17 -8.74
C MET A 551 -4.15 -16.53 -9.89
N GLU A 552 -5.43 -16.28 -9.64
CA GLU A 552 -6.33 -15.58 -10.56
C GLU A 552 -6.90 -14.38 -9.79
N ARG A 553 -6.28 -13.21 -10.01
CA ARG A 553 -6.70 -11.94 -9.39
C ARG A 553 -7.29 -11.01 -10.45
N HIS A 554 -8.42 -10.38 -10.13
CA HIS A 554 -9.16 -9.48 -11.03
C HIS A 554 -9.25 -8.08 -10.42
N GLY A 555 -9.13 -7.05 -11.27
CA GLY A 555 -9.22 -5.64 -10.84
C GLY A 555 -8.04 -5.15 -9.98
N VAL A 556 -6.88 -5.81 -10.11
CA VAL A 556 -5.62 -5.44 -9.40
C VAL A 556 -5.15 -4.06 -9.85
N THR A 557 -5.28 -3.74 -11.14
CA THR A 557 -5.03 -2.39 -11.67
C THR A 557 -6.33 -1.64 -11.93
N GLN A 558 -6.32 -0.33 -11.71
CA GLN A 558 -7.44 0.57 -11.96
C GLN A 558 -6.96 1.85 -12.65
N VAL A 559 -7.86 2.50 -13.39
CA VAL A 559 -7.55 3.78 -14.06
C VAL A 559 -7.49 4.90 -13.03
N LEU A 560 -6.43 5.70 -13.03
CA LEU A 560 -6.21 6.74 -12.02
C LEU A 560 -7.34 7.79 -12.03
N SER A 561 -7.95 8.03 -10.87
CA SER A 561 -9.02 9.00 -10.70
C SER A 561 -8.49 10.43 -10.69
N ARG A 562 -8.60 11.13 -11.82
CA ARG A 562 -8.24 12.56 -11.99
C ARG A 562 -9.43 13.51 -11.80
N LEU A 563 -10.40 13.18 -10.95
CA LEU A 563 -11.52 14.09 -10.62
C LEU A 563 -11.06 15.34 -9.87
N SER A 564 -10.06 15.18 -9.01
CA SER A 564 -9.40 16.24 -8.24
C SER A 564 -7.98 15.79 -7.89
N TYR A 565 -7.13 16.72 -7.47
CA TYR A 565 -5.79 16.39 -6.97
C TYR A 565 -5.83 15.34 -5.83
N ILE A 566 -6.73 15.51 -4.85
CA ILE A 566 -6.93 14.55 -3.74
C ILE A 566 -7.48 13.21 -4.23
N SER A 567 -8.29 13.19 -5.29
CA SER A 567 -8.80 11.96 -5.89
C SER A 567 -7.67 11.04 -6.37
N ALA A 568 -6.56 11.62 -6.86
CA ALA A 568 -5.36 10.89 -7.23
C ALA A 568 -4.59 10.41 -5.99
N LEU A 569 -4.32 11.29 -5.02
CA LEU A 569 -3.59 10.93 -3.79
C LEU A 569 -4.29 9.78 -3.03
N GLY A 570 -5.60 9.91 -2.79
CA GLY A 570 -6.47 8.90 -2.16
C GLY A 570 -6.86 7.73 -3.08
N MET A 571 -6.12 7.53 -4.18
CA MET A 571 -6.10 6.34 -5.00
C MET A 571 -4.72 5.67 -5.03
N MET A 572 -3.63 6.44 -4.89
CA MET A 572 -2.30 5.88 -4.65
C MET A 572 -2.23 5.18 -3.29
N THR A 573 -2.74 5.79 -2.21
CA THR A 573 -2.65 5.23 -0.84
C THR A 573 -3.78 4.23 -0.51
N ARG A 574 -4.09 3.29 -1.41
CA ARG A 574 -5.27 2.42 -1.30
C ARG A 574 -4.91 0.92 -1.32
N ILE A 575 -5.00 0.28 -0.15
CA ILE A 575 -5.20 -1.17 -0.03
C ILE A 575 -6.53 -1.59 -0.67
N ASN A 576 -6.50 -2.67 -1.46
CA ASN A 576 -7.66 -3.50 -1.76
C ASN A 576 -7.58 -4.81 -0.95
N SER A 577 -8.66 -5.15 -0.27
CA SER A 577 -8.78 -6.39 0.49
C SER A 577 -9.07 -7.60 -0.41
N THR A 578 -8.52 -8.77 -0.09
CA THR A 578 -8.75 -10.01 -0.86
C THR A 578 -10.14 -10.64 -0.68
N PHE A 579 -10.98 -10.15 0.23
CA PHE A 579 -12.31 -10.73 0.46
C PHE A 579 -13.27 -10.51 -0.72
N GLU A 580 -13.99 -11.57 -1.11
CA GLU A 580 -15.05 -11.47 -2.12
C GLU A 580 -16.16 -10.51 -1.67
N LYS A 581 -16.38 -9.46 -2.46
CA LYS A 581 -17.28 -8.34 -2.13
C LYS A 581 -18.74 -8.79 -1.98
N THR A 582 -19.10 -9.93 -2.59
CA THR A 582 -20.39 -10.64 -2.53
C THR A 582 -20.80 -11.05 -1.11
N ARG A 583 -19.85 -11.46 -0.25
CA ARG A 583 -20.17 -12.05 1.05
C ARG A 583 -20.36 -10.97 2.12
N LYS A 584 -21.58 -10.86 2.67
CA LYS A 584 -21.96 -9.90 3.73
C LYS A 584 -21.43 -10.31 5.13
N VAL A 585 -20.14 -10.58 5.27
CA VAL A 585 -19.49 -10.78 6.58
C VAL A 585 -19.14 -9.42 7.18
N SER A 586 -19.46 -9.20 8.46
CA SER A 586 -19.19 -7.94 9.18
C SER A 586 -17.79 -7.89 9.79
N GLY A 587 -17.26 -8.99 10.33
CA GLY A 587 -15.94 -9.07 10.99
C GLY A 587 -14.81 -8.34 10.26
N PRO A 588 -14.39 -8.77 9.06
CA PRO A 588 -13.31 -8.12 8.28
C PRO A 588 -13.67 -6.73 7.74
N ARG A 589 -14.90 -6.26 7.94
CA ARG A 589 -15.37 -4.92 7.55
C ARG A 589 -15.46 -3.95 8.73
N SER A 590 -15.21 -4.42 9.95
CA SER A 590 -15.17 -3.61 11.16
C SER A 590 -13.78 -3.01 11.37
N LEU A 591 -13.72 -1.79 11.90
CA LEU A 591 -12.46 -1.17 12.31
C LEU A 591 -11.91 -1.92 13.52
N GLN A 592 -10.67 -2.42 13.45
CA GLN A 592 -10.02 -3.11 14.57
C GLN A 592 -9.12 -2.16 15.38
N PRO A 593 -8.92 -2.39 16.69
CA PRO A 593 -7.89 -1.70 17.46
C PRO A 593 -6.46 -1.91 16.93
N SER A 594 -6.19 -3.07 16.31
CA SER A 594 -4.90 -3.44 15.69
C SER A 594 -4.45 -2.52 14.54
N GLN A 595 -5.32 -1.61 14.11
CA GLN A 595 -5.10 -0.65 13.03
C GLN A 595 -4.50 0.68 13.51
N TRP A 596 -4.40 0.93 14.84
CA TRP A 596 -4.00 2.23 15.39
C TRP A 596 -2.70 2.80 14.81
N GLY A 597 -2.76 4.06 14.37
CA GLY A 597 -1.61 4.83 13.86
C GLY A 597 -1.07 4.37 12.50
N ILE A 598 -1.24 3.10 12.17
CA ILE A 598 -0.86 2.49 10.90
C ILE A 598 -1.96 2.74 9.88
N ILE A 599 -3.13 2.13 10.10
CA ILE A 599 -4.30 2.29 9.26
C ILE A 599 -5.09 3.49 9.77
N CYS A 600 -5.22 4.54 8.94
CA CYS A 600 -6.21 5.56 9.21
C CYS A 600 -7.59 4.88 9.24
N PRO A 601 -8.50 5.28 10.14
CA PRO A 601 -9.92 4.88 10.11
C PRO A 601 -10.70 5.27 8.83
N ALA A 602 -10.01 5.53 7.71
CA ALA A 602 -10.54 5.88 6.39
C ALA A 602 -9.64 5.50 5.15
N ASP A 603 -8.34 5.13 5.26
CA ASP A 603 -7.44 4.75 4.11
C ASP A 603 -6.02 4.25 4.58
N THR A 604 -5.22 3.47 3.78
CA THR A 604 -3.79 3.11 4.09
C THR A 604 -2.95 2.41 3.00
N PRO A 605 -1.58 2.47 3.07
CA PRO A 605 -0.59 1.32 3.23
C PRO A 605 0.73 1.73 4.01
N GLU A 606 1.92 1.08 4.13
CA GLU A 606 2.73 0.02 3.43
C GLU A 606 4.00 -0.43 4.28
N GLY A 607 4.87 -1.39 3.84
CA GLY A 607 6.23 -1.70 4.40
C GLY A 607 6.90 -3.04 3.95
N ASP A 608 8.25 -3.23 4.05
CA ASP A 608 9.06 -4.38 3.48
C ASP A 608 10.44 -4.69 4.20
N GLU A 609 11.25 -5.71 3.77
CA GLU A 609 12.42 -6.30 4.51
C GLU A 609 13.58 -7.01 3.74
N GLU A 610 14.75 -7.23 4.39
CA GLU A 610 15.87 -8.14 4.02
C GLU A 610 16.48 -8.93 5.24
N GLN A 611 17.50 -9.80 5.06
CA GLN A 611 18.02 -10.75 6.09
C GLN A 611 19.53 -10.70 6.39
N PRO A 612 19.92 -10.56 7.69
CA PRO A 612 21.12 -11.24 8.22
C PRO A 612 20.93 -11.92 9.61
N ILE A 613 19.71 -11.94 10.16
CA ILE A 613 19.43 -12.10 11.61
C ILE A 613 19.76 -13.48 12.20
N LYS A 614 19.68 -14.56 11.40
CA LYS A 614 19.73 -15.94 11.91
C LYS A 614 20.99 -16.24 12.74
N ASN A 615 22.12 -15.63 12.39
CA ASN A 615 23.39 -15.80 13.11
C ASN A 615 23.43 -15.03 14.44
N LEU A 616 22.72 -13.89 14.54
CA LEU A 616 22.62 -13.12 15.79
C LEU A 616 21.82 -13.90 16.85
N LEU A 617 20.77 -14.62 16.46
CA LEU A 617 19.91 -15.35 17.42
C LEU A 617 20.70 -16.40 18.20
N TYR A 618 21.56 -17.18 17.52
CA TYR A 618 22.44 -18.13 18.20
C TYR A 618 23.42 -17.42 19.15
N ASN A 619 24.04 -16.30 18.72
CA ASN A 619 24.93 -15.49 19.57
C ASN A 619 24.21 -14.85 20.77
N ALA A 620 22.90 -14.62 20.69
CA ALA A 620 22.08 -14.05 21.76
C ALA A 620 21.64 -15.09 22.83
N GLY A 621 22.02 -16.36 22.69
CA GLY A 621 21.67 -17.44 23.63
C GLY A 621 20.42 -18.24 23.24
N VAL A 622 20.15 -18.40 21.95
CA VAL A 622 19.14 -19.35 21.44
C VAL A 622 19.82 -20.69 21.14
N GLU A 623 19.33 -21.77 21.74
CA GLU A 623 19.81 -23.13 21.49
C GLU A 623 19.06 -23.80 20.33
N ASP A 624 19.78 -24.55 19.50
CA ASP A 624 19.23 -25.26 18.34
C ASP A 624 18.36 -26.46 18.78
N VAL A 625 17.17 -26.61 18.20
CA VAL A 625 16.25 -27.73 18.52
C VAL A 625 16.73 -29.07 17.92
N ARG A 626 17.63 -29.06 16.92
CA ARG A 626 18.13 -30.26 16.24
C ARG A 626 18.79 -31.28 17.17
N PRO A 627 19.70 -30.94 18.12
CA PRO A 627 20.24 -31.89 19.09
C PRO A 627 19.25 -32.37 20.17
N LEU A 628 18.27 -31.55 20.56
CA LEU A 628 17.46 -31.77 21.78
C LEU A 628 16.48 -32.96 21.68
N LYS A 629 16.15 -33.57 22.84
CA LYS A 629 15.03 -34.53 22.94
C LYS A 629 13.69 -33.80 22.85
N PHE A 630 12.68 -34.42 22.25
CA PHE A 630 11.33 -33.84 22.08
C PHE A 630 10.73 -33.34 23.39
N SER A 631 11.01 -34.02 24.50
CA SER A 631 10.54 -33.68 25.84
C SER A 631 10.95 -32.29 26.33
N VAL A 632 12.14 -31.81 25.96
CA VAL A 632 12.69 -30.53 26.45
C VAL A 632 11.95 -29.33 25.85
N ILE A 633 11.31 -29.52 24.69
CA ILE A 633 10.66 -28.44 23.91
C ILE A 633 9.42 -27.88 24.63
N HIS A 634 8.78 -28.67 25.49
CA HIS A 634 7.52 -28.31 26.16
C HIS A 634 7.68 -27.93 27.65
N ASN A 635 8.88 -28.07 28.21
CA ASN A 635 9.18 -27.69 29.60
C ASN A 635 8.88 -26.22 29.87
N GLU A 636 8.39 -25.91 31.08
CA GLU A 636 7.93 -24.56 31.42
C GLU A 636 9.04 -23.50 31.48
N GLU A 637 10.27 -23.95 31.77
CA GLU A 637 11.48 -23.12 31.79
C GLU A 637 11.91 -22.61 30.41
N TYR A 638 11.35 -23.15 29.31
CA TYR A 638 11.82 -22.88 27.94
C TYR A 638 10.73 -22.24 27.07
N VAL A 639 11.16 -21.21 26.33
CA VAL A 639 10.36 -20.43 25.39
C VAL A 639 10.82 -20.75 23.97
N THR A 640 9.88 -20.97 23.05
CA THR A 640 10.19 -21.29 21.65
C THR A 640 10.55 -20.03 20.85
N VAL A 641 11.52 -20.12 19.93
CA VAL A 641 11.98 -18.97 19.12
C VAL A 641 11.71 -19.22 17.63
N PHE A 642 10.92 -18.33 17.03
CA PHE A 642 10.58 -18.35 15.61
C PHE A 642 11.22 -17.18 14.86
N LEU A 643 11.67 -17.45 13.63
CA LEU A 643 12.08 -16.45 12.64
C LEU A 643 11.22 -16.63 11.39
N ASN A 644 10.41 -15.63 11.04
CA ASN A 644 9.50 -15.66 9.87
C ASN A 644 8.54 -16.86 9.87
N GLY A 645 8.15 -17.37 11.05
CA GLY A 645 7.36 -18.57 11.24
C GLY A 645 8.14 -19.89 11.24
N ALA A 646 9.40 -19.92 10.77
CA ALA A 646 10.25 -21.08 10.91
C ALA A 646 10.79 -21.19 12.36
N LEU A 647 10.72 -22.39 12.95
CA LEU A 647 11.28 -22.66 14.28
C LEU A 647 12.81 -22.70 14.22
N VAL A 648 13.48 -21.84 15.00
CA VAL A 648 14.94 -21.73 15.05
C VAL A 648 15.53 -22.47 16.24
N GLY A 649 14.90 -22.34 17.41
CA GLY A 649 15.49 -22.76 18.67
C GLY A 649 14.56 -22.63 19.88
N ILE A 650 15.13 -22.86 21.06
CA ILE A 650 14.51 -22.55 22.36
C ILE A 650 15.44 -21.68 23.21
N THR A 651 14.91 -21.08 24.27
CA THR A 651 15.66 -20.25 25.22
C THR A 651 14.98 -20.21 26.58
N SER A 652 15.74 -20.09 27.67
CA SER A 652 15.21 -19.84 29.01
C SER A 652 15.07 -18.36 29.36
N ASP A 653 15.87 -17.47 28.76
CA ASP A 653 15.82 -16.02 29.00
C ASP A 653 15.34 -15.25 27.76
N SER A 654 14.02 -15.28 27.57
CA SER A 654 13.35 -14.50 26.52
C SER A 654 13.55 -12.98 26.68
N ALA A 655 13.70 -12.47 27.91
CA ALA A 655 13.83 -11.04 28.18
C ALA A 655 15.19 -10.50 27.73
N ARG A 656 16.28 -11.26 27.93
CA ARG A 656 17.62 -10.94 27.42
C ARG A 656 17.63 -10.88 25.90
N ILE A 657 17.01 -11.82 25.20
CA ILE A 657 16.97 -11.83 23.72
C ILE A 657 16.25 -10.59 23.18
N ILE A 658 15.09 -10.24 23.72
CA ILE A 658 14.32 -9.05 23.30
C ILE A 658 15.14 -7.77 23.52
N LYS A 659 15.76 -7.61 24.71
CA LYS A 659 16.64 -6.47 25.00
C LYS A 659 17.86 -6.43 24.08
N THR A 660 18.47 -7.57 23.81
CA THR A 660 19.68 -7.69 22.98
C THR A 660 19.38 -7.30 21.53
N ILE A 661 18.33 -7.84 20.91
CA ILE A 661 17.97 -7.50 19.53
C ILE A 661 17.60 -6.02 19.40
N ARG A 662 16.82 -5.46 20.34
CA ARG A 662 16.49 -4.02 20.38
C ARG A 662 17.73 -3.15 20.53
N PHE A 663 18.69 -3.53 21.37
CA PHE A 663 19.95 -2.80 21.53
C PHE A 663 20.76 -2.78 20.22
N TRP A 664 20.97 -3.93 19.58
CA TRP A 664 21.70 -3.99 18.29
C TRP A 664 20.95 -3.26 17.15
N ARG A 665 19.62 -3.24 17.15
CA ARG A 665 18.78 -2.42 16.25
C ARG A 665 19.03 -0.93 16.45
N ARG A 666 18.91 -0.44 17.69
CA ARG A 666 19.08 0.98 18.06
C ARG A 666 20.51 1.52 17.91
N GLN A 667 21.51 0.64 17.79
CA GLN A 667 22.90 0.99 17.46
C GLN A 667 23.20 0.89 15.94
N GLY A 668 22.19 0.65 15.08
CA GLY A 668 22.37 0.56 13.63
C GLY A 668 23.11 -0.68 13.13
N HIS A 669 23.33 -1.68 13.98
CA HIS A 669 23.99 -2.94 13.61
C HIS A 669 23.02 -3.97 13.01
N LEU A 670 21.72 -3.72 13.10
CA LEU A 670 20.64 -4.47 12.45
C LEU A 670 19.76 -3.50 11.68
N ASP A 671 19.05 -3.99 10.67
CA ASP A 671 18.03 -3.20 9.98
C ASP A 671 16.91 -2.74 10.93
N ASN A 672 16.43 -1.53 10.69
CA ASN A 672 15.52 -0.80 11.57
C ASN A 672 14.10 -1.37 11.59
N PHE A 673 13.72 -2.20 10.61
CA PHE A 673 12.38 -2.76 10.51
C PHE A 673 12.21 -4.12 11.20
N ILE A 674 13.31 -4.76 11.62
CA ILE A 674 13.31 -6.08 12.28
C ILE A 674 12.57 -5.99 13.61
N SER A 675 11.43 -6.69 13.74
CA SER A 675 10.58 -6.61 14.94
C SER A 675 10.67 -7.85 15.81
N VAL A 676 10.54 -7.67 17.13
CA VAL A 676 10.52 -8.76 18.12
C VAL A 676 9.28 -8.66 19.02
N SER A 677 8.49 -9.72 19.07
CA SER A 677 7.28 -9.83 19.91
C SER A 677 7.32 -11.09 20.78
N LEU A 678 6.90 -10.97 22.05
CA LEU A 678 6.75 -12.09 22.99
C LEU A 678 5.27 -12.41 23.14
N ASN A 679 4.86 -13.63 22.77
CA ASN A 679 3.51 -14.12 22.99
C ASN A 679 3.50 -15.05 24.22
N SER A 680 3.00 -14.53 25.34
CA SER A 680 2.89 -15.27 26.60
C SER A 680 1.97 -16.49 26.50
N SER A 681 0.84 -16.36 25.80
CA SER A 681 -0.17 -17.43 25.67
C SER A 681 0.33 -18.65 24.89
N THR A 682 1.25 -18.45 23.94
CA THR A 682 1.88 -19.55 23.17
C THR A 682 3.30 -19.89 23.63
N ARG A 683 3.81 -19.23 24.68
CA ARG A 683 5.20 -19.33 25.17
C ARG A 683 6.22 -19.25 24.02
N SER A 684 6.12 -18.20 23.20
CA SER A 684 6.99 -18.02 22.02
C SER A 684 7.49 -16.59 21.81
N VAL A 685 8.77 -16.45 21.45
CA VAL A 685 9.37 -15.23 20.89
C VAL A 685 9.31 -15.33 19.37
N CYS A 686 8.63 -14.38 18.73
CA CYS A 686 8.60 -14.26 17.28
C CYS A 686 9.48 -13.08 16.84
N VAL A 687 10.46 -13.37 15.99
CA VAL A 687 11.29 -12.39 15.29
C VAL A 687 10.83 -12.35 13.83
N ALA A 688 10.55 -11.15 13.31
CA ALA A 688 10.13 -10.95 11.92
C ALA A 688 11.20 -10.25 11.09
N SER A 689 11.40 -10.81 9.90
CA SER A 689 12.24 -10.39 8.76
C SER A 689 11.55 -10.81 7.46
N ASP A 690 10.22 -10.66 7.40
CA ASP A 690 9.34 -11.05 6.30
C ASP A 690 8.47 -9.87 5.81
N GLY A 691 8.75 -9.42 4.58
CA GLY A 691 8.20 -8.20 3.98
C GLY A 691 6.67 -8.16 3.81
N GLY A 692 6.17 -6.95 3.55
CA GLY A 692 4.75 -6.61 3.57
C GLY A 692 4.21 -6.22 4.95
N ARG A 693 5.05 -6.12 6.00
CA ARG A 693 4.65 -5.67 7.35
C ARG A 693 4.36 -4.17 7.39
N LEU A 694 3.67 -3.73 8.44
CA LEU A 694 3.24 -2.35 8.61
C LEU A 694 3.98 -1.73 9.79
N CYS A 695 4.91 -0.83 9.49
CA CYS A 695 5.79 -0.22 10.48
C CYS A 695 5.47 1.27 10.71
N ARG A 696 5.51 1.71 11.98
CA ARG A 696 5.30 3.12 12.37
C ARG A 696 6.43 3.62 13.28
N PRO A 697 7.01 4.81 13.05
CA PRO A 697 8.05 5.36 13.92
C PRO A 697 7.48 5.88 15.24
N TYR A 698 8.19 5.62 16.33
CA TYR A 698 7.87 6.06 17.69
C TYR A 698 9.13 6.61 18.39
N ILE A 699 8.95 7.60 19.28
CA ILE A 699 10.05 8.13 20.09
C ILE A 699 10.31 7.15 21.25
N ILE A 700 11.58 6.83 21.51
CA ILE A 700 11.97 5.90 22.59
C ILE A 700 11.89 6.60 23.96
N VAL A 701 11.37 5.89 24.96
CA VAL A 701 11.32 6.30 26.36
C VAL A 701 11.97 5.22 27.23
N GLU A 702 12.93 5.60 28.07
CA GLU A 702 13.64 4.70 28.99
C GLU A 702 13.58 5.27 30.41
N ASP A 703 13.06 4.49 31.37
CA ASP A 703 12.91 4.87 32.79
C ASP A 703 12.34 6.30 33.00
N THR A 704 11.27 6.62 32.26
CA THR A 704 10.58 7.94 32.17
C THR A 704 11.33 9.07 31.48
N VAL A 705 12.57 8.86 31.03
CA VAL A 705 13.33 9.82 30.22
C VAL A 705 13.02 9.63 28.73
N ILE A 706 12.70 10.71 28.04
CA ILE A 706 12.52 10.72 26.58
C ILE A 706 13.90 10.80 25.91
N ALA A 707 14.20 9.93 24.95
CA ALA A 707 15.50 9.91 24.27
C ALA A 707 15.73 11.15 23.38
N LEU A 708 14.67 11.65 22.75
CA LEU A 708 14.67 12.88 21.94
C LEU A 708 14.73 14.13 22.83
N LYS A 709 15.61 15.07 22.48
CA LYS A 709 15.80 16.36 23.17
C LYS A 709 15.34 17.52 22.30
N GLN A 710 15.01 18.66 22.93
CA GLN A 710 14.60 19.89 22.23
C GLN A 710 15.65 20.37 21.20
N SER A 711 16.94 20.26 21.52
CA SER A 711 18.04 20.62 20.60
C SER A 711 18.01 19.81 19.30
N HIS A 712 17.64 18.53 19.35
CA HIS A 712 17.54 17.69 18.14
C HIS A 712 16.41 18.18 17.23
N ILE A 713 15.31 18.70 17.79
CA ILE A 713 14.20 19.30 17.03
C ILE A 713 14.64 20.61 16.36
N GLU A 714 15.48 21.39 17.04
CA GLU A 714 16.05 22.64 16.49
C GLU A 714 17.09 22.37 15.40
N ASP A 715 17.92 21.34 15.55
CA ASP A 715 18.89 20.92 14.53
C ASP A 715 18.22 20.31 13.28
N VAL A 716 17.10 19.59 13.43
CA VAL A 716 16.26 19.15 12.29
C VAL A 716 15.60 20.35 11.59
N LYS A 717 15.07 21.33 12.34
CA LYS A 717 14.54 22.58 11.76
C LYS A 717 15.60 23.36 10.99
N ALA A 718 16.84 23.37 11.48
CA ALA A 718 18.00 23.98 10.83
C ALA A 718 18.56 23.14 9.66
N GLY A 719 18.06 21.92 9.44
CA GLY A 719 18.53 21.02 8.38
C GLY A 719 19.93 20.42 8.61
N LYS A 720 20.41 20.40 9.86
CA LYS A 720 21.70 19.79 10.23
C LYS A 720 21.59 18.28 10.47
N LEU A 721 20.41 17.82 10.89
CA LEU A 721 20.07 16.41 11.10
C LEU A 721 18.86 16.08 10.22
N ALA A 722 18.89 14.91 9.58
CA ALA A 722 17.74 14.32 8.92
C ALA A 722 16.98 13.38 9.87
N PHE A 723 15.73 13.05 9.55
CA PHE A 723 14.94 12.09 10.32
C PHE A 723 15.63 10.72 10.46
N ASP A 724 16.31 10.24 9.43
CA ASP A 724 17.00 8.95 9.46
C ASP A 724 18.23 8.95 10.39
N ASP A 725 18.85 10.12 10.65
CA ASP A 725 19.92 10.25 11.63
C ASP A 725 19.40 10.07 13.06
N LEU A 726 18.17 10.52 13.36
CA LEU A 726 17.53 10.29 14.67
C LEU A 726 17.23 8.82 14.93
N VAL A 727 17.05 8.02 13.87
CA VAL A 727 16.93 6.56 13.95
C VAL A 727 18.31 5.94 14.21
N GLY A 728 19.35 6.37 13.48
CA GLY A 728 20.73 5.93 13.71
C GLY A 728 21.29 6.32 15.09
N MET A 729 20.81 7.41 15.69
CA MET A 729 21.10 7.83 17.07
C MET A 729 20.29 7.07 18.14
N GLY A 730 19.40 6.15 17.76
CA GLY A 730 18.53 5.43 18.70
C GLY A 730 17.55 6.32 19.47
N CYS A 731 17.17 7.48 18.92
CA CYS A 731 16.15 8.37 19.51
C CYS A 731 14.72 8.00 19.08
N VAL A 732 14.59 7.40 17.90
CA VAL A 732 13.34 6.99 17.26
C VAL A 732 13.53 5.56 16.72
N GLU A 733 12.55 4.68 16.87
CA GLU A 733 12.56 3.36 16.19
C GLU A 733 11.22 3.01 15.56
N TYR A 734 11.23 2.10 14.59
CA TYR A 734 10.03 1.62 13.91
C TYR A 734 9.46 0.39 14.62
N LEU A 735 8.16 0.40 14.91
CA LEU A 735 7.44 -0.74 15.48
C LEU A 735 6.47 -1.34 14.45
N ASP A 736 6.43 -2.68 14.37
CA ASP A 736 5.37 -3.45 13.71
C ASP A 736 4.20 -3.72 14.68
N VAL A 737 3.02 -4.02 14.14
CA VAL A 737 1.79 -4.37 14.88
C VAL A 737 2.03 -5.48 15.93
N ASN A 738 2.85 -6.49 15.63
CA ASN A 738 3.16 -7.55 16.60
C ASN A 738 4.00 -7.03 17.77
N GLU A 739 4.94 -6.10 17.53
CA GLU A 739 5.79 -5.53 18.58
C GLU A 739 5.09 -4.41 19.36
N MET A 740 4.21 -3.62 18.73
CA MET A 740 3.36 -2.64 19.40
C MET A 740 2.49 -3.29 20.50
N ASN A 741 2.02 -4.53 20.29
CA ASN A 741 1.27 -5.30 21.29
C ASN A 741 2.08 -5.65 22.56
N ASN A 742 3.42 -5.57 22.49
CA ASN A 742 4.33 -5.76 23.63
C ASN A 742 4.83 -4.42 24.22
N CYS A 743 4.39 -3.27 23.71
CA CYS A 743 4.88 -1.95 24.09
C CYS A 743 3.80 -1.14 24.83
N SER A 744 4.22 -0.38 25.85
CA SER A 744 3.40 0.67 26.43
C SER A 744 3.75 2.00 25.77
N ILE A 745 2.78 2.62 25.10
CA ILE A 745 2.94 3.85 24.32
C ILE A 745 2.10 4.96 24.99
N ALA A 746 2.73 6.09 25.34
CA ALA A 746 2.03 7.29 25.79
C ALA A 746 1.63 8.17 24.60
N ILE A 747 0.47 8.83 24.65
CA ILE A 747 0.04 9.76 23.59
C ILE A 747 0.65 11.14 23.83
N TYR A 748 0.73 11.55 25.10
CA TYR A 748 1.32 12.81 25.53
C TYR A 748 2.38 12.61 26.62
N GLU A 749 3.30 13.56 26.71
CA GLU A 749 4.38 13.65 27.71
C GLU A 749 3.87 13.56 29.16
N ASN A 750 2.66 14.08 29.40
CA ASN A 750 1.98 14.09 30.70
C ASN A 750 1.47 12.70 31.13
N GLU A 751 1.45 11.71 30.22
CA GLU A 751 0.92 10.36 30.46
C GLU A 751 2.02 9.33 30.71
N ILE A 752 3.30 9.73 30.61
CA ILE A 752 4.47 8.86 30.77
C ILE A 752 4.54 8.29 32.19
N LYS A 753 4.74 6.98 32.28
CA LYS A 753 4.86 6.21 33.52
C LYS A 753 6.14 5.37 33.49
N LYS A 754 6.55 4.80 34.63
CA LYS A 754 7.75 3.95 34.73
C LYS A 754 7.75 2.71 33.83
N HIS A 755 6.60 2.29 33.32
CA HIS A 755 6.47 1.18 32.36
C HIS A 755 6.25 1.63 30.91
N THR A 756 6.22 2.94 30.63
CA THR A 756 6.11 3.49 29.28
C THR A 756 7.41 3.26 28.53
N THR A 757 7.32 2.62 27.36
CA THR A 757 8.46 2.27 26.49
C THR A 757 8.64 3.24 25.33
N HIS A 758 7.56 3.91 24.93
CA HIS A 758 7.51 4.74 23.73
C HIS A 758 6.56 5.93 23.90
N LEU A 759 6.79 6.98 23.12
CA LEU A 759 5.96 8.18 23.03
C LEU A 759 5.52 8.40 21.57
N GLU A 760 4.23 8.69 21.39
CA GLU A 760 3.63 9.06 20.11
C GLU A 760 4.22 10.40 19.60
N ILE A 761 4.62 10.45 18.32
CA ILE A 761 5.21 11.67 17.73
C ILE A 761 4.16 12.79 17.68
N GLU A 762 3.03 12.53 17.04
CA GLU A 762 1.88 13.44 16.91
C GLU A 762 0.59 12.64 16.66
N PRO A 763 -0.46 12.77 17.48
CA PRO A 763 -1.68 11.96 17.37
C PRO A 763 -2.53 12.27 16.12
N PHE A 764 -2.38 13.47 15.52
CA PHE A 764 -3.14 13.82 14.32
C PHE A 764 -2.78 12.97 13.10
N THR A 765 -1.60 12.32 13.10
CA THR A 765 -1.13 11.42 12.04
C THR A 765 -1.89 10.08 11.98
N LEU A 766 -2.79 9.82 12.94
CA LEU A 766 -3.81 8.78 12.83
C LEU A 766 -4.79 9.02 11.65
N LEU A 767 -4.91 10.28 11.18
CA LEU A 767 -5.75 10.63 10.04
C LEU A 767 -4.93 10.80 8.76
N GLY A 768 -5.18 9.94 7.78
CA GLY A 768 -4.59 9.99 6.45
C GLY A 768 -5.08 11.17 5.59
N VAL A 769 -4.43 11.36 4.45
CA VAL A 769 -4.56 12.52 3.53
C VAL A 769 -6.00 13.00 3.29
N CYS A 770 -6.94 12.07 3.07
CA CYS A 770 -8.32 12.42 2.75
C CYS A 770 -9.17 12.76 4.00
N ALA A 771 -8.80 12.24 5.17
CA ALA A 771 -9.44 12.57 6.45
C ALA A 771 -8.92 13.90 7.01
N ALA A 772 -7.64 14.20 6.78
CA ALA A 772 -7.00 15.48 7.10
C ALA A 772 -7.68 16.71 6.46
N LEU A 773 -8.48 16.52 5.40
CA LEU A 773 -9.30 17.57 4.78
C LEU A 773 -10.40 18.13 5.70
N VAL A 774 -10.87 17.34 6.66
CA VAL A 774 -11.87 17.76 7.65
C VAL A 774 -11.19 18.67 8.69
N PRO A 775 -11.66 19.92 8.92
CA PRO A 775 -11.20 20.71 10.05
C PRO A 775 -11.95 20.26 11.32
N TYR A 776 -11.26 20.27 12.46
CA TYR A 776 -11.80 19.84 13.76
C TYR A 776 -12.55 18.47 13.71
N PRO A 777 -11.97 17.40 13.11
CA PRO A 777 -12.68 16.14 12.86
C PRO A 777 -13.14 15.41 14.13
N ASN A 778 -12.49 15.67 15.26
CA ASN A 778 -12.86 15.18 16.58
C ASN A 778 -14.16 15.81 17.15
N HIS A 779 -14.67 16.88 16.52
CA HIS A 779 -15.94 17.53 16.86
C HIS A 779 -17.08 17.17 15.88
N ASN A 780 -16.93 16.06 15.14
CA ASN A 780 -17.96 15.48 14.27
C ASN A 780 -18.20 14.01 14.63
N GLN A 781 -19.43 13.53 14.47
CA GLN A 781 -19.73 12.09 14.53
C GLN A 781 -18.97 11.33 13.42
N SER A 782 -18.41 10.15 13.71
CA SER A 782 -17.53 9.41 12.79
C SER A 782 -18.05 9.19 11.36
N PRO A 783 -19.35 8.88 11.08
CA PRO A 783 -19.83 8.69 9.71
C PRO A 783 -19.69 9.96 8.85
N ARG A 784 -19.72 11.14 9.47
CA ARG A 784 -19.59 12.44 8.78
C ARG A 784 -18.18 12.64 8.23
N ASN A 785 -17.17 12.24 9.00
CA ASN A 785 -15.78 12.23 8.56
C ASN A 785 -15.60 11.22 7.40
N THR A 786 -16.20 10.03 7.48
CA THR A 786 -16.18 9.03 6.39
C THR A 786 -16.84 9.55 5.12
N TYR A 787 -18.01 10.22 5.22
CA TYR A 787 -18.68 10.84 4.07
C TYR A 787 -17.81 11.93 3.44
N GLN A 788 -17.12 12.76 4.24
CA GLN A 788 -16.19 13.74 3.68
C GLN A 788 -14.99 13.09 2.98
N CYS A 789 -14.44 11.99 3.51
CA CYS A 789 -13.33 11.28 2.86
C CYS A 789 -13.71 10.76 1.46
N ALA A 790 -14.98 10.38 1.25
CA ALA A 790 -15.50 10.03 -0.06
C ALA A 790 -15.78 11.26 -0.95
N MET A 791 -16.34 12.34 -0.38
CA MET A 791 -16.75 13.54 -1.13
C MET A 791 -15.58 14.44 -1.53
N GLY A 792 -14.52 14.55 -0.73
CA GLY A 792 -13.29 15.26 -1.09
C GLY A 792 -12.56 14.66 -2.29
N LYS A 793 -12.73 13.36 -2.54
CA LYS A 793 -12.25 12.66 -3.75
C LYS A 793 -13.12 12.93 -5.00
N GLN A 794 -14.27 13.61 -4.86
CA GLN A 794 -15.21 13.91 -5.95
C GLN A 794 -15.39 15.41 -6.20
N ALA A 795 -15.01 16.27 -5.25
CA ALA A 795 -15.11 17.72 -5.36
C ALA A 795 -14.31 18.29 -6.54
N MET A 796 -14.93 19.19 -7.33
CA MET A 796 -14.27 19.85 -8.45
C MET A 796 -13.19 20.84 -7.97
N GLY A 797 -12.11 21.01 -8.73
CA GLY A 797 -10.98 21.84 -8.33
C GLY A 797 -9.94 21.97 -9.44
N THR A 798 -8.69 22.21 -9.06
CA THR A 798 -7.53 22.03 -9.94
C THR A 798 -6.96 20.62 -9.80
N ILE A 799 -6.51 20.03 -10.90
CA ILE A 799 -5.94 18.68 -10.92
C ILE A 799 -4.41 18.75 -10.88
N ALA A 800 -3.82 19.56 -11.76
CA ALA A 800 -2.38 19.70 -11.96
C ALA A 800 -2.05 20.94 -12.80
N TYR A 801 -0.83 21.46 -12.73
CA TYR A 801 -0.42 22.63 -13.53
C TYR A 801 -0.46 22.40 -15.05
N ASN A 802 -0.29 21.15 -15.52
CA ASN A 802 -0.37 20.80 -16.94
C ASN A 802 -1.80 20.51 -17.44
N GLN A 803 -2.85 20.78 -16.64
CA GLN A 803 -4.25 20.44 -16.97
C GLN A 803 -4.73 21.00 -18.34
N GLN A 804 -4.31 22.21 -18.74
CA GLN A 804 -4.66 22.78 -20.06
C GLN A 804 -4.00 22.03 -21.24
N LYS A 805 -2.76 21.54 -21.06
CA LYS A 805 -2.02 20.82 -22.10
C LYS A 805 -2.48 19.35 -22.24
N ARG A 806 -3.15 18.82 -21.23
CA ARG A 806 -3.61 17.42 -21.11
C ARG A 806 -4.93 17.15 -21.85
N ILE A 807 -5.20 15.89 -22.20
CA ILE A 807 -6.45 15.45 -22.85
C ILE A 807 -6.95 14.17 -22.13
N ASP A 808 -7.81 14.32 -21.13
CA ASP A 808 -8.46 13.22 -20.40
C ASP A 808 -9.89 12.96 -20.87
N SER A 809 -10.38 11.73 -20.69
CA SER A 809 -11.74 11.32 -21.08
C SER A 809 -12.84 12.15 -20.41
N LEU A 810 -12.60 12.58 -19.18
CA LEU A 810 -13.47 13.45 -18.40
C LEU A 810 -12.59 14.21 -17.38
N MET A 811 -12.67 15.54 -17.40
CA MET A 811 -11.98 16.42 -16.44
C MET A 811 -12.94 17.51 -15.96
N TYR A 812 -12.95 17.78 -14.67
CA TYR A 812 -13.77 18.81 -14.04
C TYR A 812 -12.86 19.87 -13.41
N LEU A 813 -12.84 21.07 -13.98
CA LEU A 813 -12.09 22.20 -13.43
C LEU A 813 -13.04 23.23 -12.81
N LEU A 814 -12.65 23.79 -11.66
CA LEU A 814 -13.31 24.95 -11.07
C LEU A 814 -12.64 26.23 -11.59
N VAL A 815 -13.40 27.24 -12.02
CA VAL A 815 -12.83 28.44 -12.68
C VAL A 815 -12.06 29.33 -11.69
N TYR A 816 -12.60 29.52 -10.48
CA TYR A 816 -11.99 30.36 -9.43
C TYR A 816 -11.82 29.56 -8.13
N PRO A 817 -10.86 28.62 -8.06
CA PRO A 817 -10.59 27.84 -6.86
C PRO A 817 -9.94 28.71 -5.77
N GLN A 818 -10.27 28.46 -4.50
CA GLN A 818 -9.74 29.24 -3.37
C GLN A 818 -9.10 28.35 -2.31
N LYS A 819 -8.09 28.89 -1.61
CA LYS A 819 -7.49 28.27 -0.43
C LYS A 819 -8.50 28.24 0.74
N PRO A 820 -8.58 27.16 1.54
CA PRO A 820 -9.47 27.12 2.70
C PRO A 820 -8.94 28.04 3.82
N LEU A 821 -9.83 28.89 4.38
CA LEU A 821 -9.48 29.80 5.49
C LEU A 821 -9.08 29.06 6.79
N VAL A 822 -9.65 27.87 7.02
CA VAL A 822 -9.34 26.99 8.15
C VAL A 822 -8.71 25.70 7.63
N ARG A 823 -7.43 25.47 7.95
CA ARG A 823 -6.62 24.36 7.41
C ARG A 823 -6.10 23.46 8.54
N SER A 824 -5.73 22.21 8.24
CA SER A 824 -4.98 21.36 9.16
C SER A 824 -3.50 21.34 8.73
N LYS A 825 -2.55 21.10 9.66
CA LYS A 825 -1.11 21.01 9.30
C LYS A 825 -0.86 19.99 8.18
N ALA A 826 -1.62 18.89 8.16
CA ALA A 826 -1.52 17.87 7.13
C ALA A 826 -1.96 18.33 5.71
N LEU A 827 -2.75 19.41 5.55
CA LEU A 827 -2.99 20.01 4.22
C LEU A 827 -1.72 20.60 3.62
N GLU A 828 -0.83 21.14 4.46
CA GLU A 828 0.43 21.77 4.05
C GLU A 828 1.37 20.70 3.47
N PHE A 829 1.54 19.58 4.20
CA PHE A 829 2.37 18.46 3.77
C PHE A 829 1.88 17.85 2.44
N CYS A 830 0.56 17.84 2.23
CA CYS A 830 -0.05 17.35 0.98
C CYS A 830 -0.04 18.37 -0.17
N ASN A 831 0.45 19.60 0.05
CA ASN A 831 0.43 20.72 -0.90
C ASN A 831 -0.98 21.10 -1.44
N PHE A 832 -2.07 20.71 -0.75
CA PHE A 832 -3.44 20.99 -1.20
C PHE A 832 -3.74 22.51 -1.31
N GLU A 833 -3.02 23.33 -0.56
CA GLU A 833 -3.10 24.80 -0.66
C GLU A 833 -2.64 25.36 -2.02
N LYS A 834 -1.82 24.61 -2.78
CA LYS A 834 -1.38 24.97 -4.14
C LYS A 834 -2.36 24.53 -5.22
N LEU A 835 -3.19 23.52 -4.94
CA LEU A 835 -4.16 22.91 -5.86
C LEU A 835 -5.53 22.65 -5.17
N PRO A 836 -6.22 23.69 -4.66
CA PRO A 836 -7.44 23.49 -3.88
C PRO A 836 -8.66 23.07 -4.72
N ALA A 837 -9.60 22.40 -4.06
CA ALA A 837 -10.85 21.91 -4.64
C ALA A 837 -12.06 22.47 -3.88
N GLY A 838 -12.39 23.74 -4.18
CA GLY A 838 -13.53 24.46 -3.60
C GLY A 838 -13.40 25.98 -3.67
N GLN A 839 -14.40 26.65 -3.10
CA GLN A 839 -14.45 28.09 -2.83
C GLN A 839 -14.86 28.29 -1.36
N ASN A 840 -14.38 29.37 -0.72
CA ASN A 840 -14.99 29.83 0.52
C ASN A 840 -16.30 30.55 0.15
N ALA A 841 -17.33 30.37 0.97
CA ALA A 841 -18.65 30.95 0.77
C ALA A 841 -19.11 31.67 2.04
N THR A 842 -19.82 32.78 1.89
CA THR A 842 -20.48 33.48 3.00
C THR A 842 -21.74 32.70 3.36
N VAL A 843 -21.67 31.89 4.44
CA VAL A 843 -22.77 30.99 4.84
C VAL A 843 -23.61 31.59 5.96
N ALA A 844 -24.89 31.80 5.69
CA ALA A 844 -25.89 32.06 6.73
C ALA A 844 -26.49 30.73 7.22
N VAL A 845 -26.64 30.56 8.54
CA VAL A 845 -27.28 29.39 9.16
C VAL A 845 -28.62 29.79 9.74
N MET A 846 -29.67 29.62 8.95
CA MET A 846 -31.07 29.98 9.25
C MET A 846 -32.02 29.17 8.36
N SER A 847 -33.29 29.10 8.74
CA SER A 847 -34.33 28.54 7.88
C SER A 847 -34.86 29.64 6.95
N PHE A 848 -34.87 29.42 5.64
CA PHE A 848 -35.25 30.44 4.65
C PHE A 848 -36.08 29.87 3.50
N SER A 849 -37.22 30.51 3.18
CA SER A 849 -38.16 30.18 2.09
C SER A 849 -38.83 28.79 2.11
N GLY A 850 -38.36 27.83 2.92
CA GLY A 850 -38.85 26.45 2.94
C GLY A 850 -38.25 25.55 1.86
N TYR A 851 -37.55 26.11 0.87
CA TYR A 851 -36.79 25.37 -0.15
C TYR A 851 -35.43 24.86 0.37
N ASP A 852 -35.20 24.90 1.68
CA ASP A 852 -34.02 24.45 2.41
C ASP A 852 -34.32 23.25 3.34
N ILE A 853 -35.48 22.60 3.17
CA ILE A 853 -35.88 21.37 3.86
C ILE A 853 -35.06 20.17 3.32
N GLU A 854 -34.84 19.14 4.15
CA GLU A 854 -34.17 17.87 3.79
C GLU A 854 -32.83 18.01 3.04
N ASP A 855 -31.85 18.71 3.62
CA ASP A 855 -30.53 19.00 3.04
C ASP A 855 -30.53 19.87 1.76
N ALA A 856 -31.67 20.41 1.34
CA ALA A 856 -31.67 21.45 0.32
C ALA A 856 -30.98 22.73 0.84
N MET A 857 -30.44 23.50 -0.09
CA MET A 857 -29.76 24.78 0.19
C MET A 857 -30.17 25.84 -0.81
N VAL A 858 -30.16 27.11 -0.36
CA VAL A 858 -30.49 28.27 -1.20
C VAL A 858 -29.20 28.98 -1.60
N LEU A 859 -29.04 29.25 -2.89
CA LEU A 859 -27.88 29.95 -3.45
C LEU A 859 -28.24 31.38 -3.88
N ASN A 860 -27.29 32.30 -3.69
CA ASN A 860 -27.41 33.68 -4.16
C ASN A 860 -27.17 33.76 -5.68
N LYS A 861 -28.20 34.17 -6.43
CA LYS A 861 -28.19 34.37 -7.88
C LYS A 861 -27.04 35.28 -8.31
N ALA A 862 -26.86 36.41 -7.63
CA ALA A 862 -25.84 37.40 -7.99
C ALA A 862 -24.41 36.87 -7.75
N SER A 863 -24.19 36.06 -6.71
CA SER A 863 -22.91 35.37 -6.50
C SER A 863 -22.64 34.35 -7.63
N LEU A 864 -23.67 33.62 -8.08
CA LEU A 864 -23.56 32.74 -9.25
C LEU A 864 -23.29 33.51 -10.56
N ASP A 865 -23.88 34.70 -10.75
CA ASP A 865 -23.59 35.59 -11.88
C ASP A 865 -22.14 36.11 -11.85
N ARG A 866 -21.63 36.48 -10.66
CA ARG A 866 -20.22 36.87 -10.43
C ARG A 866 -19.23 35.72 -10.64
N GLY A 867 -19.69 34.46 -10.62
CA GLY A 867 -18.89 33.27 -10.95
C GLY A 867 -18.71 32.25 -9.82
N PHE A 868 -19.48 32.33 -8.74
CA PHE A 868 -19.52 31.30 -7.69
C PHE A 868 -19.87 29.92 -8.29
N GLY A 869 -19.16 28.87 -7.86
CA GLY A 869 -19.32 27.48 -8.30
C GLY A 869 -19.08 27.19 -9.80
N ARG A 870 -18.74 28.19 -10.62
CA ARG A 870 -18.66 28.05 -12.08
C ARG A 870 -17.56 27.07 -12.50
N CYS A 871 -17.91 26.06 -13.29
CA CYS A 871 -17.04 24.93 -13.62
C CYS A 871 -16.90 24.72 -15.15
N LEU A 872 -15.81 24.05 -15.52
CA LEU A 872 -15.49 23.63 -16.88
C LEU A 872 -15.50 22.10 -16.93
N VAL A 873 -16.38 21.54 -17.76
CA VAL A 873 -16.46 20.10 -18.02
C VAL A 873 -15.76 19.82 -19.34
N TYR A 874 -14.62 19.15 -19.26
CA TYR A 874 -13.83 18.69 -20.39
C TYR A 874 -14.13 17.24 -20.73
N ARG A 875 -14.24 16.94 -22.03
CA ARG A 875 -14.36 15.59 -22.61
C ARG A 875 -13.62 15.56 -23.94
N PHE A 876 -13.16 14.41 -24.40
CA PHE A 876 -12.65 14.29 -25.79
C PHE A 876 -13.54 13.41 -26.68
N ALA A 877 -13.51 13.70 -27.98
CA ALA A 877 -13.86 12.75 -29.03
C ALA A 877 -12.57 12.27 -29.72
N LYS A 878 -12.45 10.97 -29.98
CA LYS A 878 -11.32 10.40 -30.71
C LYS A 878 -11.72 9.71 -32.00
N GLY A 879 -10.94 9.91 -33.05
CA GLY A 879 -10.99 9.15 -34.31
C GLY A 879 -9.62 8.55 -34.61
N THR A 880 -9.61 7.40 -35.29
CA THR A 880 -8.38 6.69 -35.68
C THR A 880 -8.46 6.24 -37.13
N ALA A 881 -7.40 6.51 -37.91
CA ALA A 881 -7.28 6.12 -39.31
C ALA A 881 -6.35 4.91 -39.45
N ARG A 882 -6.96 3.73 -39.70
CA ARG A 882 -6.35 2.49 -40.20
C ARG A 882 -5.70 2.62 -41.58
N LYS A 883 -4.39 2.38 -41.70
CA LYS A 883 -3.77 1.85 -42.94
C LYS A 883 -4.04 0.34 -43.03
N SER A 884 -4.12 -0.20 -44.25
CA SER A 884 -4.37 -1.63 -44.51
C SER A 884 -3.07 -2.41 -44.73
N MET A 885 -3.08 -3.72 -44.46
CA MET A 885 -1.97 -4.62 -44.82
C MET A 885 -1.78 -4.71 -46.34
N ASN A 886 -2.90 -4.67 -47.08
CA ASN A 886 -2.90 -4.60 -48.54
C ASN A 886 -2.62 -3.15 -48.95
N GLN A 887 -1.39 -2.89 -49.40
CA GLN A 887 -0.89 -1.56 -49.74
C GLN A 887 -1.62 -0.99 -50.96
N THR A 888 -2.49 0.00 -50.75
CA THR A 888 -2.94 1.03 -51.73
C THR A 888 -4.06 1.89 -51.15
N ILE A 889 -4.96 1.30 -50.35
CA ILE A 889 -6.19 1.96 -49.88
C ILE A 889 -6.11 2.28 -48.38
N ASP A 890 -6.11 3.56 -48.04
CA ASP A 890 -6.38 4.02 -46.67
C ASP A 890 -7.81 3.63 -46.27
N GLN A 891 -7.96 2.86 -45.19
CA GLN A 891 -9.28 2.41 -44.73
C GLN A 891 -10.13 3.54 -44.12
N ASN A 892 -9.63 4.78 -44.10
CA ASN A 892 -10.20 5.89 -43.36
C ASN A 892 -9.90 7.23 -44.06
N VAL A 893 -10.57 7.48 -45.18
CA VAL A 893 -10.46 8.77 -45.87
C VAL A 893 -11.20 9.82 -45.06
N LEU A 894 -10.48 10.84 -44.60
CA LEU A 894 -11.08 12.09 -44.15
C LEU A 894 -11.58 12.84 -45.39
N ARG A 895 -12.81 13.36 -45.34
CA ARG A 895 -13.37 14.14 -46.45
C ARG A 895 -13.85 15.50 -45.94
N GLY A 896 -13.55 16.55 -46.70
CA GLY A 896 -14.04 17.90 -46.44
C GLY A 896 -15.57 18.01 -46.35
N PRO A 897 -16.07 19.17 -45.88
CA PRO A 897 -17.49 19.35 -45.62
C PRO A 897 -18.32 19.30 -46.90
N THR A 898 -19.25 18.35 -46.96
CA THR A 898 -20.29 18.33 -48.02
C THR A 898 -21.00 19.68 -48.10
N LEU A 899 -20.92 20.32 -49.26
CA LEU A 899 -21.65 21.55 -49.58
C LEU A 899 -23.06 21.21 -50.06
N ASP A 900 -24.04 22.04 -49.69
CA ASP A 900 -25.35 22.05 -50.33
C ASP A 900 -25.22 22.69 -51.73
N PRO A 901 -25.65 22.03 -52.82
CA PRO A 901 -25.54 22.55 -54.17
C PRO A 901 -26.29 23.88 -54.37
N ASN A 902 -27.37 24.12 -53.63
CA ASN A 902 -28.21 25.31 -53.79
C ASN A 902 -27.60 26.56 -53.12
N THR A 903 -27.15 26.43 -51.87
CA THR A 903 -26.58 27.57 -51.11
C THR A 903 -25.05 27.70 -51.20
N ARG A 904 -24.36 26.69 -51.77
CA ARG A 904 -22.88 26.54 -51.78
C ARG A 904 -22.23 26.60 -50.40
N LYS A 905 -23.00 26.43 -49.32
CA LYS A 905 -22.53 26.42 -47.93
C LYS A 905 -22.43 24.98 -47.41
N PRO A 906 -21.56 24.70 -46.42
CA PRO A 906 -21.51 23.39 -45.80
C PRO A 906 -22.86 23.05 -45.15
N ILE A 907 -23.33 21.81 -45.30
CA ILE A 907 -24.59 21.37 -44.69
C ILE A 907 -24.55 21.57 -43.16
N LEU A 908 -25.70 21.75 -42.50
CA LEU A 908 -25.77 22.07 -41.07
C LEU A 908 -25.05 21.04 -40.16
N LYS A 909 -25.00 19.76 -40.59
CA LYS A 909 -24.21 18.66 -40.00
C LYS A 909 -22.69 18.95 -40.00
N HIS A 910 -22.19 19.64 -41.02
CA HIS A 910 -20.78 19.86 -41.34
C HIS A 910 -20.31 21.33 -41.18
N GLY A 911 -21.20 22.28 -40.87
CA GLY A 911 -20.88 23.72 -40.73
C GLY A 911 -19.96 24.13 -39.56
N VAL A 912 -19.22 23.19 -38.97
CA VAL A 912 -18.13 23.42 -38.00
C VAL A 912 -16.82 22.75 -38.42
N LEU A 913 -16.79 22.11 -39.60
CA LEU A 913 -15.61 21.44 -40.15
C LEU A 913 -14.77 22.39 -41.00
N ASP A 914 -13.47 22.21 -40.91
CA ASP A 914 -12.46 22.78 -41.80
C ASP A 914 -12.36 21.95 -43.10
N ALA A 915 -11.57 22.42 -44.08
CA ALA A 915 -11.38 21.79 -45.39
C ALA A 915 -10.97 20.30 -45.31
N GLU A 916 -10.15 19.94 -44.31
CA GLU A 916 -9.69 18.57 -44.03
C GLU A 916 -10.78 17.65 -43.42
N GLY A 917 -12.01 18.14 -43.22
CA GLY A 917 -13.09 17.35 -42.62
C GLY A 917 -13.00 17.15 -41.11
N ILE A 918 -12.16 17.94 -40.43
CA ILE A 918 -12.00 17.96 -38.97
C ILE A 918 -12.53 19.29 -38.44
N VAL A 919 -13.10 19.31 -37.23
CA VAL A 919 -13.56 20.55 -36.58
C VAL A 919 -12.39 21.52 -36.29
N PHE A 920 -12.61 22.82 -36.52
CA PHE A 920 -11.60 23.84 -36.19
C PHE A 920 -11.62 24.22 -34.70
N ALA A 921 -10.47 24.64 -34.15
CA ALA A 921 -10.36 25.08 -32.76
C ALA A 921 -11.13 26.41 -32.54
N GLY A 922 -11.88 26.50 -31.44
CA GLY A 922 -12.81 27.59 -31.14
C GLY A 922 -14.24 27.40 -31.69
N ALA A 923 -14.51 26.34 -32.46
CA ALA A 923 -15.84 26.10 -33.03
C ALA A 923 -16.92 25.90 -31.94
N LYS A 924 -18.04 26.63 -32.07
CA LYS A 924 -19.23 26.50 -31.21
C LYS A 924 -20.08 25.32 -31.67
N LEU A 925 -19.96 24.19 -30.98
CA LEU A 925 -20.62 22.93 -31.27
C LEU A 925 -22.09 22.96 -30.86
N LYS A 926 -22.98 22.66 -31.82
CA LYS A 926 -24.40 22.35 -31.58
C LYS A 926 -24.64 20.84 -31.60
N PRO A 927 -25.69 20.32 -30.94
CA PRO A 927 -26.03 18.89 -30.96
C PRO A 927 -26.10 18.31 -32.39
N ARG A 928 -25.65 17.05 -32.56
CA ARG A 928 -25.68 16.29 -33.83
C ARG A 928 -24.75 16.77 -34.95
N GLN A 929 -23.97 17.84 -34.78
CA GLN A 929 -22.92 18.24 -35.73
C GLN A 929 -21.74 17.26 -35.70
N VAL A 930 -21.02 17.12 -36.81
CA VAL A 930 -19.83 16.25 -36.95
C VAL A 930 -18.57 16.95 -36.43
N LEU A 931 -17.70 16.20 -35.77
CA LEU A 931 -16.40 16.65 -35.28
C LEU A 931 -15.24 16.13 -36.14
N ILE A 932 -15.40 14.91 -36.68
CA ILE A 932 -14.42 14.22 -37.52
C ILE A 932 -15.20 13.50 -38.62
N ASN A 933 -15.05 13.93 -39.87
CA ASN A 933 -15.78 13.41 -41.03
C ASN A 933 -14.98 12.28 -41.71
N ARG A 934 -15.19 11.07 -41.20
CA ARG A 934 -14.40 9.88 -41.52
C ARG A 934 -15.23 8.87 -42.32
N TYR A 935 -14.69 8.44 -43.46
CA TYR A 935 -15.31 7.42 -44.31
C TYR A 935 -14.47 6.15 -44.33
N MET A 936 -15.11 4.99 -44.17
CA MET A 936 -14.46 3.68 -44.27
C MET A 936 -14.91 2.96 -45.55
N PRO A 937 -14.01 2.30 -46.30
CA PRO A 937 -14.42 1.51 -47.46
C PRO A 937 -15.22 0.29 -46.99
N THR A 938 -16.27 -0.06 -47.73
CA THR A 938 -17.07 -1.25 -47.49
C THR A 938 -16.30 -2.46 -48.00
N VAL A 939 -15.68 -3.22 -47.10
CA VAL A 939 -14.98 -4.46 -47.46
C VAL A 939 -16.04 -5.51 -47.87
N GLN A 940 -16.22 -5.67 -49.17
CA GLN A 940 -16.90 -6.84 -49.74
C GLN A 940 -15.98 -8.06 -49.54
N ASN A 941 -16.56 -9.18 -49.12
CA ASN A 941 -15.81 -10.38 -48.70
C ASN A 941 -15.57 -11.39 -49.85
N ASP A 942 -15.75 -10.96 -51.10
CA ASP A 942 -15.69 -11.82 -52.27
C ASP A 942 -14.25 -12.15 -52.65
N GLN A 943 -13.94 -13.44 -52.73
CA GLN A 943 -12.57 -13.96 -52.89
C GLN A 943 -12.12 -14.04 -54.36
N SER A 944 -12.75 -13.28 -55.26
CA SER A 944 -12.58 -13.40 -56.70
C SER A 944 -12.49 -12.04 -57.41
N GLY A 945 -11.26 -11.65 -57.73
CA GLY A 945 -10.95 -10.42 -58.49
C GLY A 945 -10.08 -9.44 -57.70
N THR A 946 -9.06 -8.88 -58.36
CA THR A 946 -8.39 -7.67 -57.88
C THR A 946 -9.31 -6.48 -58.15
N PRO A 947 -9.84 -5.77 -57.13
CA PRO A 947 -10.72 -4.64 -57.36
C PRO A 947 -9.93 -3.44 -57.87
N ASP A 948 -10.47 -2.74 -58.88
CA ASP A 948 -9.92 -1.45 -59.30
C ASP A 948 -10.00 -0.43 -58.15
N PRO A 949 -8.91 0.29 -57.82
CA PRO A 949 -8.88 1.18 -56.66
C PRO A 949 -9.82 2.39 -56.81
N SER A 950 -10.32 2.67 -58.01
CA SER A 950 -11.26 3.76 -58.31
C SER A 950 -12.72 3.49 -57.93
N THR A 951 -13.12 2.24 -57.66
CA THR A 951 -14.54 1.86 -57.42
C THR A 951 -14.84 1.44 -55.97
N ALA A 952 -13.95 1.75 -55.02
CA ALA A 952 -14.18 1.46 -53.61
C ALA A 952 -15.36 2.28 -53.03
N GLU A 953 -16.44 1.62 -52.65
CA GLU A 953 -17.58 2.27 -51.97
C GLU A 953 -17.22 2.70 -50.54
N TYR A 954 -17.47 3.97 -50.20
CA TYR A 954 -17.13 4.56 -48.90
C TYR A 954 -18.36 4.83 -48.03
N LYS A 955 -18.43 4.17 -46.87
CA LYS A 955 -19.47 4.34 -45.85
C LYS A 955 -19.13 5.48 -44.88
N ASP A 956 -20.09 6.36 -44.58
CA ASP A 956 -19.98 7.37 -43.51
C ASP A 956 -19.86 6.66 -42.15
N VAL A 957 -18.71 6.87 -41.48
CA VAL A 957 -18.48 6.47 -40.09
C VAL A 957 -17.88 7.65 -39.29
N SER A 958 -18.43 8.84 -39.58
CA SER A 958 -18.12 10.12 -38.94
C SER A 958 -18.51 10.15 -37.46
N ILE A 959 -17.90 11.07 -36.72
CA ILE A 959 -18.00 11.14 -35.26
C ILE A 959 -18.79 12.41 -34.87
N PRO A 960 -20.10 12.29 -34.56
CA PRO A 960 -20.92 13.42 -34.18
C PRO A 960 -20.78 13.80 -32.70
N TYR A 961 -21.00 15.08 -32.41
CA TYR A 961 -21.19 15.60 -31.06
C TYR A 961 -22.53 15.14 -30.48
N LYS A 962 -22.47 14.33 -29.43
CA LYS A 962 -23.62 13.68 -28.76
C LYS A 962 -24.12 14.42 -27.51
N GLY A 963 -23.64 15.64 -27.25
CA GLY A 963 -24.11 16.44 -26.10
C GLY A 963 -25.41 17.18 -26.40
N ALA A 964 -26.27 17.33 -25.39
CA ALA A 964 -27.53 18.07 -25.49
C ALA A 964 -27.33 19.60 -25.40
N MET A 965 -26.39 20.06 -24.55
CA MET A 965 -25.99 21.47 -24.48
C MET A 965 -24.93 21.80 -25.54
N ASN A 966 -24.87 23.08 -25.92
CA ASN A 966 -23.79 23.61 -26.76
C ASN A 966 -22.42 23.46 -26.05
N ALA A 967 -21.35 23.37 -26.82
CA ALA A 967 -19.97 23.27 -26.31
C ALA A 967 -19.00 24.02 -27.23
N VAL A 968 -17.71 24.07 -26.86
CA VAL A 968 -16.64 24.59 -27.71
C VAL A 968 -15.62 23.49 -27.96
N ALA A 969 -15.19 23.32 -29.22
CA ALA A 969 -14.00 22.53 -29.55
C ALA A 969 -12.76 23.36 -29.18
N GLU A 970 -12.22 23.19 -27.98
CA GLU A 970 -11.15 24.06 -27.45
C GLU A 970 -9.80 23.79 -28.14
N ARG A 971 -9.50 22.52 -28.42
CA ARG A 971 -8.24 22.11 -29.05
C ARG A 971 -8.42 20.84 -29.87
N VAL A 972 -7.70 20.74 -30.97
CA VAL A 972 -7.59 19.52 -31.78
C VAL A 972 -6.13 19.10 -31.81
N LEU A 973 -5.89 17.80 -31.63
CA LEU A 973 -4.59 17.15 -31.72
C LEU A 973 -4.61 16.12 -32.85
N LEU A 974 -3.59 16.18 -33.70
CA LEU A 974 -3.27 15.19 -34.73
C LEU A 974 -1.93 14.55 -34.38
N THR A 975 -1.82 13.23 -34.44
CA THR A 975 -0.60 12.47 -34.15
C THR A 975 -0.65 11.08 -34.80
N CYS A 976 0.49 10.39 -34.89
CA CYS A 976 0.54 8.94 -35.14
C CYS A 976 0.71 8.14 -33.83
N ASN A 977 0.24 6.89 -33.86
CA ASN A 977 0.46 5.85 -32.84
C ASN A 977 1.72 5.01 -33.16
N GLU A 978 2.01 3.98 -32.35
CA GLU A 978 3.00 2.92 -32.64
C GLU A 978 2.70 2.15 -33.96
N GLU A 979 1.44 2.02 -34.36
CA GLU A 979 1.00 1.32 -35.59
C GLU A 979 1.00 2.22 -36.87
N ASP A 980 1.65 3.39 -36.85
CA ASP A 980 1.56 4.47 -37.87
C ASP A 980 0.13 4.95 -38.23
N ALA A 981 -0.87 4.49 -37.48
CA ALA A 981 -2.26 4.92 -37.59
C ALA A 981 -2.41 6.37 -37.10
N TYR A 982 -3.03 7.23 -37.90
CA TYR A 982 -3.31 8.61 -37.47
C TYR A 982 -4.41 8.64 -36.40
N LEU A 983 -4.14 9.32 -35.30
CA LEU A 983 -5.01 9.54 -34.16
C LEU A 983 -5.40 11.02 -34.10
N ILE A 984 -6.71 11.25 -34.07
CA ILE A 984 -7.34 12.58 -33.98
C ILE A 984 -8.02 12.68 -32.63
N LYS A 985 -7.62 13.63 -31.79
CA LYS A 985 -8.23 13.90 -30.47
C LYS A 985 -8.78 15.33 -30.45
N VAL A 986 -10.11 15.47 -30.42
CA VAL A 986 -10.82 16.75 -30.28
C VAL A 986 -11.17 16.93 -28.80
N LEU A 987 -10.60 17.93 -28.15
CA LEU A 987 -10.94 18.34 -26.78
C LEU A 987 -12.14 19.29 -26.80
N ILE A 988 -13.18 18.93 -26.05
CA ILE A 988 -14.48 19.62 -26.00
C ILE A 988 -14.67 20.19 -24.60
N ALA A 989 -14.85 21.50 -24.51
CA ALA A 989 -15.09 22.23 -23.27
C ALA A 989 -16.56 22.67 -23.15
N GLN A 990 -17.13 22.50 -21.96
CA GLN A 990 -18.43 23.04 -21.57
C GLN A 990 -18.28 23.88 -20.31
N CYS A 991 -18.45 25.19 -20.40
CA CYS A 991 -18.61 26.03 -19.21
C CYS A 991 -20.04 25.86 -18.67
N ARG A 992 -20.16 25.52 -17.38
CA ARG A 992 -21.44 25.39 -16.69
C ARG A 992 -21.51 26.35 -15.50
N ARG A 993 -22.66 27.00 -15.35
CA ARG A 993 -23.09 27.68 -14.13
C ARG A 993 -23.82 26.66 -13.25
N PRO A 994 -23.69 26.68 -11.92
CA PRO A 994 -24.53 25.86 -11.05
C PRO A 994 -26.02 26.14 -11.26
N GLU A 995 -26.82 25.07 -11.31
CA GLU A 995 -28.26 25.11 -11.53
C GLU A 995 -29.05 24.34 -10.46
N LEU A 996 -30.39 24.42 -10.50
CA LEU A 996 -31.24 23.67 -9.56
C LEU A 996 -31.00 22.16 -9.71
N GLY A 997 -30.79 21.47 -8.58
CA GLY A 997 -30.39 20.06 -8.56
C GLY A 997 -28.89 19.79 -8.50
N ASP A 998 -28.02 20.79 -8.68
CA ASP A 998 -26.57 20.63 -8.47
C ASP A 998 -26.23 20.33 -7.00
N LYS A 999 -25.14 19.60 -6.81
CA LYS A 999 -24.73 19.03 -5.51
C LYS A 999 -23.49 19.70 -4.95
N PHE A 1000 -23.62 20.18 -3.71
CA PHE A 1000 -22.56 20.78 -2.93
C PHE A 1000 -22.30 19.93 -1.67
N SER A 1001 -21.14 20.10 -1.05
CA SER A 1001 -20.79 19.46 0.22
C SER A 1001 -20.00 20.41 1.10
N SER A 1002 -20.36 20.51 2.38
CA SER A 1002 -19.46 21.08 3.39
C SER A 1002 -18.34 20.09 3.73
N ARG A 1003 -17.24 20.56 4.30
CA ARG A 1003 -16.10 19.71 4.73
C ARG A 1003 -16.41 18.78 5.92
N HIS A 1004 -17.68 18.67 6.31
CA HIS A 1004 -18.16 17.89 7.47
C HIS A 1004 -19.18 16.81 7.07
N GLY A 1005 -19.14 16.31 5.83
CA GLY A 1005 -20.05 15.26 5.37
C GLY A 1005 -21.53 15.68 5.39
N GLN A 1006 -21.78 16.97 5.22
CA GLN A 1006 -23.09 17.56 4.97
C GLN A 1006 -23.17 17.82 3.45
N LYS A 1007 -23.66 16.83 2.71
CA LYS A 1007 -24.12 17.02 1.33
C LYS A 1007 -25.36 17.91 1.33
N GLY A 1008 -25.60 18.62 0.25
CA GLY A 1008 -26.88 19.23 -0.04
C GLY A 1008 -27.08 19.49 -1.53
N VAL A 1009 -28.31 19.86 -1.90
CA VAL A 1009 -28.73 20.10 -3.27
C VAL A 1009 -29.22 21.54 -3.40
N CYS A 1010 -28.88 22.24 -4.49
CA CYS A 1010 -29.45 23.56 -4.78
C CYS A 1010 -30.97 23.44 -4.96
N GLY A 1011 -31.74 23.87 -3.96
CA GLY A 1011 -33.21 23.80 -3.93
C GLY A 1011 -33.88 25.07 -4.45
N LEU A 1012 -33.25 26.23 -4.22
CA LEU A 1012 -33.68 27.53 -4.74
C LEU A 1012 -32.46 28.40 -5.10
N ILE A 1013 -32.61 29.26 -6.11
CA ILE A 1013 -31.67 30.32 -6.45
C ILE A 1013 -32.38 31.66 -6.24
N ALA A 1014 -32.12 32.31 -5.11
CA ALA A 1014 -32.75 33.58 -4.73
C ALA A 1014 -31.94 34.79 -5.26
N PRO A 1015 -32.57 35.89 -5.69
CA PRO A 1015 -31.86 37.13 -6.00
C PRO A 1015 -31.20 37.72 -4.74
N GLN A 1016 -30.23 38.62 -4.93
CA GLN A 1016 -29.51 39.22 -3.80
C GLN A 1016 -30.40 40.12 -2.93
N GLU A 1017 -31.45 40.71 -3.50
CA GLU A 1017 -32.40 41.60 -2.82
C GLU A 1017 -33.37 40.88 -1.87
N ASP A 1018 -33.67 39.59 -2.13
CA ASP A 1018 -34.51 38.75 -1.26
C ASP A 1018 -33.73 38.17 -0.06
N LEU A 1019 -32.39 38.26 -0.08
CA LEU A 1019 -31.53 37.63 0.92
C LEU A 1019 -31.20 38.61 2.07
N PRO A 1020 -31.14 38.11 3.32
CA PRO A 1020 -30.82 38.95 4.47
C PRO A 1020 -29.39 39.49 4.35
N PHE A 1021 -29.23 40.77 4.68
CA PHE A 1021 -27.94 41.46 4.75
C PHE A 1021 -27.69 41.93 6.18
N ASP A 1022 -26.41 42.07 6.56
CA ASP A 1022 -26.05 42.62 7.86
C ASP A 1022 -25.86 44.16 7.82
N GLN A 1023 -25.54 44.75 8.97
CA GLN A 1023 -25.26 46.19 9.11
C GLN A 1023 -24.12 46.74 8.22
N PHE A 1024 -23.32 45.86 7.61
CA PHE A 1024 -22.24 46.20 6.69
C PHE A 1024 -22.60 45.91 5.21
N GLY A 1025 -23.84 45.51 4.94
CA GLY A 1025 -24.34 45.16 3.60
C GLY A 1025 -23.95 43.75 3.12
N VAL A 1026 -23.43 42.88 4.00
CA VAL A 1026 -22.98 41.53 3.61
C VAL A 1026 -24.18 40.59 3.56
N CYS A 1027 -24.57 40.20 2.34
CA CYS A 1027 -25.51 39.11 2.07
C CYS A 1027 -24.79 37.74 2.02
N PRO A 1028 -25.47 36.62 2.32
CA PRO A 1028 -24.90 35.28 2.11
C PRO A 1028 -24.75 34.93 0.63
N ASP A 1029 -23.77 34.07 0.33
CA ASP A 1029 -23.67 33.34 -0.94
C ASP A 1029 -24.53 32.06 -0.90
N LEU A 1030 -24.67 31.50 0.30
CA LEU A 1030 -25.27 30.20 0.60
C LEU A 1030 -26.06 30.29 1.91
N VAL A 1031 -27.32 29.88 1.91
CA VAL A 1031 -28.12 29.68 3.13
C VAL A 1031 -28.21 28.19 3.44
N MET A 1032 -27.99 27.83 4.71
CA MET A 1032 -28.03 26.45 5.18
C MET A 1032 -28.93 26.28 6.41
N ASN A 1033 -29.90 25.37 6.31
CA ASN A 1033 -30.90 25.11 7.34
C ASN A 1033 -30.28 24.60 8.67
N PRO A 1034 -30.63 25.19 9.83
CA PRO A 1034 -30.12 24.79 11.15
C PRO A 1034 -30.56 23.38 11.59
N HIS A 1035 -31.69 22.85 11.09
CA HIS A 1035 -32.21 21.54 11.51
C HIS A 1035 -31.26 20.37 11.21
N GLY A 1036 -30.34 20.54 10.25
CA GLY A 1036 -29.30 19.54 9.96
C GLY A 1036 -28.26 19.34 11.07
N TYR A 1037 -28.00 20.34 11.91
CA TYR A 1037 -26.88 20.28 12.87
C TYR A 1037 -27.12 19.36 14.09
N PRO A 1038 -28.25 19.43 14.81
CA PRO A 1038 -28.47 18.64 16.04
C PRO A 1038 -28.43 17.13 15.79
N SER A 1039 -29.18 16.64 14.80
CA SER A 1039 -29.23 15.21 14.44
C SER A 1039 -27.87 14.64 14.00
N ARG A 1040 -26.96 15.50 13.52
CA ARG A 1040 -25.68 15.09 12.91
C ARG A 1040 -24.47 15.30 13.80
N MET A 1041 -24.61 16.06 14.89
CA MET A 1041 -23.54 16.42 15.81
C MET A 1041 -22.27 16.87 15.07
N THR A 1042 -22.45 17.80 14.12
CA THR A 1042 -21.38 18.34 13.26
C THR A 1042 -20.87 19.68 13.80
N VAL A 1043 -20.49 19.68 15.09
CA VAL A 1043 -20.07 20.89 15.83
C VAL A 1043 -18.82 21.52 15.22
N GLY A 1044 -17.92 20.70 14.67
CA GLY A 1044 -16.75 21.18 13.94
C GLY A 1044 -17.06 22.16 12.80
N LYS A 1045 -18.26 22.10 12.19
CA LYS A 1045 -18.67 23.05 11.14
C LYS A 1045 -18.97 24.45 11.68
N LEU A 1046 -19.48 24.54 12.91
CA LEU A 1046 -19.69 25.81 13.61
C LEU A 1046 -18.34 26.42 14.03
N MET A 1047 -17.40 25.58 14.46
CA MET A 1047 -16.01 25.99 14.74
C MET A 1047 -15.27 26.44 13.47
N GLU A 1048 -15.49 25.79 12.32
CA GLU A 1048 -14.97 26.23 11.02
C GLU A 1048 -15.51 27.62 10.64
N LEU A 1049 -16.81 27.89 10.87
CA LEU A 1049 -17.43 29.19 10.60
C LEU A 1049 -16.84 30.29 11.49
N LEU A 1050 -16.75 30.05 12.80
CA LEU A 1050 -16.17 31.01 13.76
C LEU A 1050 -14.71 31.34 13.43
N SER A 1051 -13.90 30.30 13.22
CA SER A 1051 -12.46 30.45 12.93
C SER A 1051 -12.22 31.04 11.54
N GLY A 1052 -13.06 30.71 10.55
CA GLY A 1052 -13.01 31.30 9.22
C GLY A 1052 -13.38 32.79 9.22
N LYS A 1053 -14.36 33.20 10.03
CA LYS A 1053 -14.69 34.63 10.23
C LYS A 1053 -13.51 35.37 10.88
N ASN A 1054 -12.88 34.78 11.90
CA ASN A 1054 -11.74 35.39 12.57
C ASN A 1054 -10.48 35.45 11.68
N ALA A 1055 -10.31 34.52 10.74
CA ALA A 1055 -9.23 34.54 9.76
C ALA A 1055 -9.27 35.79 8.87
N LEU A 1056 -10.47 36.25 8.52
CA LEU A 1056 -10.68 37.45 7.72
C LEU A 1056 -10.34 38.74 8.49
N MET A 1057 -10.62 38.77 9.81
CA MET A 1057 -10.36 39.96 10.65
C MET A 1057 -8.91 40.06 11.12
N THR A 1058 -8.27 38.93 11.41
CA THR A 1058 -6.86 38.85 11.83
C THR A 1058 -5.87 38.83 10.66
N GLY A 1059 -6.34 38.60 9.44
CA GLY A 1059 -5.50 38.33 8.26
C GLY A 1059 -4.75 36.98 8.31
N ARG A 1060 -4.98 36.14 9.32
CA ARG A 1060 -4.25 34.89 9.57
C ARG A 1060 -5.11 33.66 9.24
N LEU A 1061 -4.56 32.73 8.45
CA LEU A 1061 -5.17 31.41 8.25
C LEU A 1061 -5.15 30.60 9.56
N HIS A 1062 -6.31 30.14 10.01
CA HIS A 1062 -6.49 29.42 11.26
C HIS A 1062 -6.28 27.90 11.11
N PHE A 1063 -5.88 27.24 12.21
CA PHE A 1063 -5.58 25.82 12.25
C PHE A 1063 -6.70 25.01 12.93
N GLY A 1064 -7.40 24.20 12.16
CA GLY A 1064 -8.38 23.20 12.64
C GLY A 1064 -7.85 21.77 12.54
N THR A 1065 -6.67 21.50 13.10
CA THR A 1065 -6.03 20.16 13.03
C THR A 1065 -6.74 19.15 13.94
N ALA A 1066 -6.64 17.84 13.64
CA ALA A 1066 -7.19 16.82 14.52
C ALA A 1066 -6.50 16.83 15.90
N PHE A 1067 -7.28 16.71 16.98
CA PHE A 1067 -6.81 16.71 18.38
C PHE A 1067 -6.03 17.97 18.83
N ALA A 1068 -5.95 19.00 17.99
CA ALA A 1068 -5.16 20.21 18.19
C ALA A 1068 -5.84 21.40 17.50
N GLY A 1069 -5.10 22.49 17.27
CA GLY A 1069 -5.59 23.68 16.57
C GLY A 1069 -6.04 24.80 17.51
N ASP A 1070 -6.57 25.87 16.91
CA ASP A 1070 -6.91 27.11 17.62
C ASP A 1070 -8.18 26.93 18.47
N LYS A 1071 -8.14 27.38 19.72
CA LYS A 1071 -9.22 27.18 20.71
C LYS A 1071 -10.36 28.17 20.51
N VAL A 1072 -11.60 27.70 20.71
CA VAL A 1072 -12.83 28.50 20.56
C VAL A 1072 -12.78 29.76 21.42
N ASP A 1073 -12.28 29.68 22.65
CA ASP A 1073 -12.24 30.80 23.60
C ASP A 1073 -11.35 31.95 23.08
N GLN A 1074 -10.18 31.60 22.54
CA GLN A 1074 -9.22 32.55 21.96
C GLN A 1074 -9.79 33.21 20.69
N VAL A 1075 -10.42 32.43 19.81
CA VAL A 1075 -11.10 32.92 18.60
C VAL A 1075 -12.28 33.84 18.97
N SER A 1076 -13.03 33.51 20.02
CA SER A 1076 -14.18 34.28 20.50
C SER A 1076 -13.76 35.63 21.09
N GLN A 1077 -12.67 35.66 21.87
CA GLN A 1077 -12.06 36.88 22.41
C GLN A 1077 -11.52 37.79 21.28
N GLN A 1078 -10.87 37.20 20.27
CA GLN A 1078 -10.39 37.96 19.11
C GLN A 1078 -11.55 38.57 18.32
N LEU A 1079 -12.61 37.81 18.02
CA LEU A 1079 -13.82 38.36 17.37
C LEU A 1079 -14.47 39.49 18.17
N ALA A 1080 -14.50 39.40 19.50
CA ALA A 1080 -14.98 40.46 20.37
C ALA A 1080 -14.13 41.73 20.29
N SER A 1081 -12.79 41.61 20.20
CA SER A 1081 -11.89 42.75 20.02
C SER A 1081 -12.09 43.50 18.69
N PHE A 1082 -12.62 42.84 17.66
CA PHE A 1082 -13.02 43.44 16.39
C PHE A 1082 -14.48 43.93 16.37
N GLY A 1083 -15.14 44.06 17.53
CA GLY A 1083 -16.50 44.57 17.64
C GLY A 1083 -17.61 43.61 17.18
N TYR A 1084 -17.29 42.34 16.93
CA TYR A 1084 -18.31 41.32 16.64
C TYR A 1084 -18.76 40.60 17.90
N ASN A 1085 -19.97 40.03 17.86
CA ASN A 1085 -20.40 39.06 18.87
C ASN A 1085 -19.37 37.92 18.97
N TYR A 1086 -18.96 37.59 20.20
CA TYR A 1086 -18.02 36.53 20.53
C TYR A 1086 -18.40 35.15 19.95
N LEU A 1087 -19.71 34.86 19.80
CA LEU A 1087 -20.23 33.65 19.14
C LEU A 1087 -20.29 33.75 17.60
N GLY A 1088 -19.72 34.79 17.00
CA GLY A 1088 -19.72 35.04 15.56
C GLY A 1088 -21.06 35.50 14.97
N LYS A 1089 -22.17 35.33 15.69
CA LYS A 1089 -23.53 35.72 15.31
C LYS A 1089 -23.63 37.21 14.93
N LYS A 1090 -24.59 37.53 14.08
CA LYS A 1090 -25.09 38.89 13.82
C LYS A 1090 -26.61 38.87 14.00
N CYS A 1091 -27.18 40.04 14.30
CA CYS A 1091 -28.61 40.31 14.26
C CYS A 1091 -28.87 41.25 13.08
#